data_AF-A0A2D6GE63-F1
#
_entry.id   AF-A0A2D6GE63-F1
#
_cell.length_a   1.000
_cell.length_b   1.000
_cell.length_c   1.000
_cell.angle_alpha   90.00
_cell.angle_beta   90.00
_cell.angle_gamma   90.00
#
_symmetry.space_group_name_H-M   'P 1'
#
loop_
_entity.id
_entity.type
_entity.pdbx_description
1 polymer ?
#
loop_
_entity_poly.entity_id
_entity_poly.type
_entity_poly.pdbx_seq_one_letter_code
_entity_poly.pdbx_strand_id
1 'polypeptide(L)'
;MTAQVAESDTRALIEILKRRVEGEVRFDKMTRILYGTDASIYQIEPVGVVIPRTADDVIAVVDAAAQHGVTVLPRGGGTSLAGQTVGHSIVMDFSKYMRDVVEVNSEERWVRTQPGIVLDTLNRHVARHGLQFAPDPSTSSRGAVGGAIGNNSCGAHSIMWGKTVDNVHELDVVLSDGQTAHFAELDGAQLETRMRASGLEGDIYRTLFNIGEENREEVLKRYPKIQRRVSGYNLDEFVGGSDFNMARFVVGSEGTLVTITEAKLRLVPKPKVAALGVVHCAELNESMEATVAALELGPAAVELIGSMVLRQAKSNLAYSRITDFIEGDPEAILAVELTGETDAEVAAKMDRLEERLARASLGYAFVRLVKPEDQAKVWDVRKAGLGLMMNVPGDAKPLPYVEDTAVAPEVLPEFVRRFDQIVRDHGTEAGYYGHASVGCLHIRPLIDLKHQDGVDRMVSIANEISDLVLEFGGSMSGEHGDGLVRSGFNEKMFGSQLYDAFRDVKKAFDPKGIMNPGKIVDSPPMTDNLRIGPAYSTAPFRSVFDYGEDSSFAQAIEMCNGQGACRKVHGGTMCPSYMATRDEEHSTRGRASALRAAMSGALPAGSMTDRRLYEVMDLCLDCKGCKAECPSNVDMTKLKYEFLDKYHEANGHSLREWIFGNIGALSRLGSSLAPVSNWMAKPGFVRRMLEKQVGIDKRRPLPLFVSQSFVQWFRARGGSPDSAAKHGQVVLFPDTFTNYNHPELGRAAVKVMEALGYQVVVPKVKCCGRPMMSKGMMSRARANARANVDTAHDYVAEGAKLVGIEPSCILSFGDDYVDLLGRDDERTRAVADNTMLVEEFVRHALLESGGSLDLTQSKLPEKILVHGHCHQKALVGMGPALEVLRSIEGCDVSEIPSGCCGMAGAFGYETEHYDVSMKIGEETLFPSIRDQSGEFVVVAEGTSCRQQIEHGTGKRARHLVEVLADAL
;
A
#
# COMPACT_ATOMS: atom_id res chain seq x y z
N MET A 1 -6.99 -34.16 -1.70
CA MET A 1 -6.10 -34.63 -2.79
C MET A 1 -6.65 -34.11 -4.11
N THR A 2 -6.15 -32.98 -4.61
CA THR A 2 -6.43 -32.52 -5.97
C THR A 2 -5.66 -33.39 -6.95
N ALA A 3 -6.37 -34.08 -7.84
CA ALA A 3 -5.74 -34.85 -8.91
C ALA A 3 -4.88 -33.89 -9.75
N GLN A 4 -3.61 -34.24 -9.98
CA GLN A 4 -2.81 -33.53 -10.99
C GLN A 4 -3.49 -33.73 -12.34
N VAL A 5 -4.04 -32.65 -12.88
CA VAL A 5 -4.62 -32.62 -14.23
C VAL A 5 -3.50 -33.00 -15.21
N ALA A 6 -3.76 -33.94 -16.11
CA ALA A 6 -2.75 -34.33 -17.09
C ALA A 6 -2.32 -33.12 -17.94
N GLU A 7 -1.09 -33.13 -18.44
CA GLU A 7 -0.53 -32.01 -19.23
C GLU A 7 -1.37 -31.72 -20.49
N SER A 8 -1.95 -32.76 -21.09
CA SER A 8 -2.87 -32.69 -22.23
C SER A 8 -4.19 -32.01 -21.88
N ASP A 9 -4.76 -32.31 -20.72
CA ASP A 9 -6.00 -31.68 -20.21
C ASP A 9 -5.77 -30.19 -19.85
N THR A 10 -4.58 -29.85 -19.35
CA THR A 10 -4.20 -28.45 -19.07
C THR A 10 -4.11 -27.63 -20.36
N ARG A 11 -3.57 -28.20 -21.44
CA ARG A 11 -3.50 -27.52 -22.73
C ARG A 11 -4.89 -27.25 -23.31
N ALA A 12 -5.78 -28.24 -23.27
CA ALA A 12 -7.16 -28.08 -23.75
C ALA A 12 -7.91 -27.00 -22.96
N LEU A 13 -7.74 -26.97 -21.63
CA LEU A 13 -8.28 -25.93 -20.75
C LEU A 13 -7.79 -24.52 -21.15
N ILE A 14 -6.50 -24.36 -21.42
CA ILE A 14 -5.95 -23.06 -21.84
C ILE A 14 -6.53 -22.62 -23.19
N GLU A 15 -6.65 -23.54 -24.15
CA GLU A 15 -7.18 -23.25 -25.48
C GLU A 15 -8.66 -22.85 -25.44
N ILE A 16 -9.49 -23.53 -24.63
CA ILE A 16 -10.91 -23.17 -24.48
C ILE A 16 -11.08 -21.82 -23.78
N LEU A 17 -10.32 -21.54 -22.72
CA LEU A 17 -10.38 -20.26 -22.02
C LEU A 17 -9.96 -19.11 -22.93
N LYS A 18 -8.83 -19.23 -23.64
CA LYS A 18 -8.38 -18.20 -24.60
C LYS A 18 -9.37 -17.92 -25.73
N ARG A 19 -10.24 -18.89 -26.05
CA ARG A 19 -11.27 -18.74 -27.08
C ARG A 19 -12.54 -18.07 -26.55
N ARG A 20 -12.93 -18.36 -25.29
CA ARG A 20 -14.22 -17.95 -24.72
C ARG A 20 -14.14 -16.68 -23.86
N VAL A 21 -12.97 -16.38 -23.29
CA VAL A 21 -12.76 -15.25 -22.38
C VAL A 21 -12.23 -14.04 -23.15
N GLU A 22 -12.89 -12.90 -23.03
CA GLU A 22 -12.46 -11.59 -23.55
C GLU A 22 -11.36 -10.95 -22.67
N GLY A 23 -11.41 -11.25 -21.37
CA GLY A 23 -10.38 -10.92 -20.39
C GLY A 23 -9.03 -11.59 -20.64
N GLU A 24 -8.13 -11.47 -19.67
CA GLU A 24 -6.77 -12.00 -19.80
C GLU A 24 -6.67 -13.41 -19.25
N VAL A 25 -6.04 -14.33 -20.00
CA VAL A 25 -5.83 -15.74 -19.60
C VAL A 25 -4.34 -16.02 -19.48
N ARG A 26 -3.84 -16.17 -18.24
CA ARG A 26 -2.41 -16.24 -17.92
C ARG A 26 -2.07 -17.51 -17.13
N PHE A 27 -1.23 -18.36 -17.73
CA PHE A 27 -0.81 -19.65 -17.14
C PHE A 27 0.72 -19.77 -17.01
N ASP A 28 1.46 -18.68 -17.26
CA ASP A 28 2.90 -18.66 -17.10
C ASP A 28 3.30 -18.76 -15.62
N LYS A 29 4.49 -19.32 -15.37
CA LYS A 29 5.00 -19.60 -14.01
C LYS A 29 5.10 -18.32 -13.16
N MET A 30 5.55 -17.20 -13.74
CA MET A 30 5.68 -15.95 -13.00
C MET A 30 4.31 -15.47 -12.52
N THR A 31 3.33 -15.37 -13.41
CA THR A 31 1.97 -14.97 -13.01
C THR A 31 1.40 -15.88 -11.92
N ARG A 32 1.56 -17.19 -12.05
CA ARG A 32 1.08 -18.14 -11.04
C ARG A 32 1.71 -17.89 -9.67
N ILE A 33 3.02 -17.64 -9.61
CA ILE A 33 3.71 -17.29 -8.36
C ILE A 33 3.15 -16.00 -7.74
N LEU A 34 2.99 -14.94 -8.55
CA LEU A 34 2.50 -13.64 -8.06
C LEU A 34 1.10 -13.72 -7.46
N TYR A 35 0.25 -14.58 -8.01
CA TYR A 35 -1.10 -14.84 -7.51
C TYR A 35 -1.18 -15.96 -6.47
N GLY A 36 -0.06 -16.63 -6.17
CA GLY A 36 -0.01 -17.72 -5.19
C GLY A 36 0.09 -17.30 -3.73
N THR A 37 0.17 -15.99 -3.46
CA THR A 37 0.24 -15.43 -2.10
C THR A 37 -0.83 -14.39 -1.85
N ASP A 38 -1.23 -14.24 -0.60
CA ASP A 38 -1.93 -13.09 -0.05
C ASP A 38 -1.18 -12.56 1.19
N ALA A 39 -1.88 -11.93 2.14
CA ALA A 39 -1.28 -11.39 3.35
C ALA A 39 -1.20 -12.39 4.52
N SER A 40 -1.70 -13.61 4.33
CA SER A 40 -1.62 -14.71 5.29
C SER A 40 -0.21 -15.34 5.35
N ILE A 41 -0.08 -16.37 6.19
CA ILE A 41 1.13 -17.18 6.27
C ILE A 41 1.25 -18.22 5.15
N TYR A 42 0.30 -18.30 4.21
CA TYR A 42 0.24 -19.38 3.21
C TYR A 42 0.70 -18.97 1.81
N GLN A 43 1.16 -19.96 1.05
CA GLN A 43 1.43 -19.85 -0.38
C GLN A 43 0.98 -21.12 -1.09
N ILE A 44 0.08 -20.98 -2.08
CA ILE A 44 -0.37 -22.08 -2.93
C ILE A 44 -0.33 -21.61 -4.37
N GLU A 45 0.45 -22.32 -5.21
CA GLU A 45 0.54 -21.98 -6.63
C GLU A 45 -0.78 -22.33 -7.36
N PRO A 46 -1.44 -21.37 -8.02
CA PRO A 46 -2.66 -21.59 -8.77
C PRO A 46 -2.40 -22.43 -10.02
N VAL A 47 -3.47 -22.97 -10.59
CA VAL A 47 -3.43 -23.66 -11.90
C VAL A 47 -3.18 -22.63 -13.02
N GLY A 48 -3.87 -21.50 -12.93
CA GLY A 48 -3.76 -20.37 -13.84
C GLY A 48 -4.50 -19.16 -13.28
N VAL A 49 -4.41 -18.03 -13.95
CA VAL A 49 -5.07 -16.78 -13.57
C VAL A 49 -5.88 -16.26 -14.73
N VAL A 50 -7.13 -15.89 -14.47
CA VAL A 50 -8.00 -15.19 -15.40
C VAL A 50 -8.36 -13.82 -14.83
N ILE A 51 -8.31 -12.79 -15.68
CA ILE A 51 -8.69 -11.43 -15.31
C ILE A 51 -9.93 -11.07 -16.16
N PRO A 52 -11.15 -11.41 -15.68
CA PRO A 52 -12.36 -11.29 -16.48
C PRO A 52 -12.74 -9.83 -16.73
N ARG A 53 -13.35 -9.56 -17.89
CA ARG A 53 -13.94 -8.26 -18.25
C ARG A 53 -15.45 -8.21 -18.06
N THR A 54 -16.12 -9.37 -18.16
CA THR A 54 -17.59 -9.47 -18.20
C THR A 54 -18.08 -10.64 -17.34
N ALA A 55 -19.38 -10.68 -17.07
CA ALA A 55 -20.00 -11.85 -16.44
C ALA A 55 -19.89 -13.12 -17.32
N ASP A 56 -19.94 -12.96 -18.65
CA ASP A 56 -19.77 -14.07 -19.60
C ASP A 56 -18.37 -14.72 -19.50
N ASP A 57 -17.33 -13.93 -19.24
CA ASP A 57 -16.00 -14.45 -18.95
C ASP A 57 -16.00 -15.34 -17.72
N VAL A 58 -16.72 -14.93 -16.66
CA VAL A 58 -16.84 -15.70 -15.41
C VAL A 58 -17.55 -17.03 -15.66
N ILE A 59 -18.68 -16.99 -16.38
CA ILE A 59 -19.42 -18.19 -16.77
C ILE A 59 -18.51 -19.13 -17.57
N ALA A 60 -17.77 -18.60 -18.55
CA ALA A 60 -16.86 -19.40 -19.36
C ALA A 60 -15.75 -20.08 -18.54
N VAL A 61 -15.23 -19.40 -17.51
CA VAL A 61 -14.24 -19.99 -16.60
C VAL A 61 -14.85 -21.11 -15.76
N VAL A 62 -16.01 -20.87 -15.14
CA VAL A 62 -16.68 -21.87 -14.28
C VAL A 62 -17.08 -23.10 -15.09
N ASP A 63 -17.66 -22.91 -16.28
CA ASP A 63 -17.99 -23.98 -17.23
C ASP A 63 -16.77 -24.83 -17.57
N ALA A 64 -15.67 -24.19 -17.98
CA ALA A 64 -14.45 -24.89 -18.39
C ALA A 64 -13.83 -25.63 -17.21
N ALA A 65 -13.82 -25.02 -16.03
CA ALA A 65 -13.32 -25.64 -14.81
C ALA A 65 -14.15 -26.89 -14.44
N ALA A 66 -15.48 -26.80 -14.50
CA ALA A 66 -16.40 -27.90 -14.25
C ALA A 66 -16.25 -29.05 -15.27
N GLN A 67 -15.94 -28.74 -16.53
CA GLN A 67 -15.70 -29.73 -17.59
C GLN A 67 -14.36 -30.47 -17.41
N HIS A 68 -13.33 -29.76 -16.95
CA HIS A 68 -11.97 -30.29 -16.80
C HIS A 68 -11.63 -30.77 -15.38
N GLY A 69 -12.57 -30.70 -14.43
CA GLY A 69 -12.34 -31.08 -13.04
C GLY A 69 -11.32 -30.18 -12.33
N VAL A 70 -11.26 -28.91 -12.72
CA VAL A 70 -10.38 -27.90 -12.12
C VAL A 70 -11.19 -27.01 -11.18
N THR A 71 -10.55 -26.54 -10.11
CA THR A 71 -11.21 -25.66 -9.13
C THR A 71 -11.08 -24.20 -9.54
N VAL A 72 -11.99 -23.34 -9.10
CA VAL A 72 -12.01 -21.89 -9.33
C VAL A 72 -11.94 -21.13 -8.00
N LEU A 73 -11.32 -19.95 -8.03
CA LEU A 73 -11.17 -19.08 -6.86
C LEU A 73 -11.44 -17.62 -7.28
N PRO A 74 -12.60 -17.04 -6.91
CA PRO A 74 -12.85 -15.62 -7.07
C PRO A 74 -11.94 -14.78 -6.16
N ARG A 75 -11.31 -13.73 -6.71
CA ARG A 75 -10.33 -12.91 -5.98
C ARG A 75 -10.52 -11.42 -6.26
N GLY A 76 -10.55 -10.64 -5.18
CA GLY A 76 -10.44 -9.17 -5.22
C GLY A 76 -8.98 -8.71 -5.15
N GLY A 77 -8.65 -7.81 -4.20
CA GLY A 77 -7.28 -7.29 -4.03
C GLY A 77 -6.24 -8.31 -3.52
N GLY A 78 -6.66 -9.51 -3.09
CA GLY A 78 -5.79 -10.52 -2.48
C GLY A 78 -5.16 -10.01 -1.18
N THR A 79 -5.97 -9.41 -0.31
CA THR A 79 -5.53 -8.76 0.95
C THR A 79 -5.87 -9.58 2.18
N SER A 80 -6.31 -10.83 2.00
CA SER A 80 -6.70 -11.71 3.11
C SER A 80 -5.51 -12.03 4.01
N LEU A 81 -5.81 -12.16 5.31
CA LEU A 81 -4.91 -12.62 6.36
C LEU A 81 -5.10 -14.10 6.73
N ALA A 82 -6.14 -14.76 6.21
CA ALA A 82 -6.50 -16.12 6.59
C ALA A 82 -6.27 -17.17 5.48
N GLY A 83 -5.85 -16.78 4.27
CA GLY A 83 -5.47 -17.72 3.21
C GLY A 83 -6.61 -18.19 2.30
N GLN A 84 -7.81 -17.61 2.41
CA GLN A 84 -8.93 -17.91 1.51
C GLN A 84 -8.73 -17.42 0.07
N THR A 85 -7.75 -16.53 -0.17
CA THR A 85 -7.47 -16.00 -1.52
C THR A 85 -6.31 -16.71 -2.23
N VAL A 86 -5.83 -17.82 -1.67
CA VAL A 86 -4.83 -18.72 -2.27
C VAL A 86 -5.40 -20.14 -2.43
N GLY A 87 -5.02 -20.80 -3.52
CA GLY A 87 -5.52 -22.14 -3.82
C GLY A 87 -4.99 -22.68 -5.13
N HIS A 88 -4.94 -24.01 -5.26
CA HIS A 88 -4.60 -24.68 -6.50
C HIS A 88 -5.81 -24.67 -7.45
N SER A 89 -6.11 -23.49 -7.95
CA SER A 89 -7.34 -23.16 -8.68
C SER A 89 -7.04 -22.27 -9.88
N ILE A 90 -8.01 -22.09 -10.77
CA ILE A 90 -8.05 -20.93 -11.66
C ILE A 90 -8.46 -19.74 -10.82
N VAL A 91 -7.53 -18.83 -10.56
CA VAL A 91 -7.78 -17.60 -9.80
C VAL A 91 -8.39 -16.56 -10.74
N MET A 92 -9.55 -16.02 -10.38
CA MET A 92 -10.23 -14.96 -11.13
C MET A 92 -10.02 -13.61 -10.43
N ASP A 93 -9.18 -12.72 -10.96
CA ASP A 93 -8.93 -11.37 -10.41
C ASP A 93 -9.84 -10.32 -11.04
N PHE A 94 -10.85 -9.88 -10.29
CA PHE A 94 -11.86 -8.92 -10.75
C PHE A 94 -11.38 -7.46 -10.75
N SER A 95 -10.30 -7.15 -10.02
CA SER A 95 -9.95 -5.78 -9.67
C SER A 95 -9.40 -4.92 -10.82
N LYS A 96 -9.02 -5.54 -11.94
CA LYS A 96 -8.45 -4.85 -13.10
C LYS A 96 -9.47 -4.43 -14.14
N TYR A 97 -10.62 -5.11 -14.27
CA TYR A 97 -11.63 -4.80 -15.30
C TYR A 97 -13.04 -4.65 -14.72
N MET A 98 -13.57 -5.66 -14.02
CA MET A 98 -14.94 -5.65 -13.47
C MET A 98 -15.07 -4.81 -12.19
N ARG A 99 -15.01 -3.48 -12.29
CA ARG A 99 -14.92 -2.56 -11.14
C ARG A 99 -15.82 -1.32 -11.24
N ASP A 100 -16.82 -1.36 -12.10
CA ASP A 100 -17.65 -0.20 -12.38
C ASP A 100 -18.85 -0.10 -11.42
N VAL A 101 -19.25 1.14 -11.14
CA VAL A 101 -20.54 1.44 -10.52
C VAL A 101 -21.59 1.38 -11.62
N VAL A 102 -22.56 0.48 -11.47
CA VAL A 102 -23.63 0.24 -12.45
C VAL A 102 -24.74 1.27 -12.26
N GLU A 103 -25.16 1.49 -11.01
CA GLU A 103 -26.30 2.37 -10.70
C GLU A 103 -26.21 2.91 -9.27
N VAL A 104 -26.66 4.14 -9.03
CA VAL A 104 -26.76 4.74 -7.69
C VAL A 104 -28.14 5.35 -7.50
N ASN A 105 -28.81 4.98 -6.41
CA ASN A 105 -30.03 5.63 -5.96
C ASN A 105 -29.78 6.29 -4.59
N SER A 106 -29.65 7.62 -4.57
CA SER A 106 -29.41 8.36 -3.33
C SER A 106 -30.66 8.57 -2.48
N GLU A 107 -31.86 8.48 -3.06
CA GLU A 107 -33.13 8.65 -2.35
C GLU A 107 -33.43 7.40 -1.51
N GLU A 108 -33.35 6.23 -2.15
CA GLU A 108 -33.51 4.92 -1.50
C GLU A 108 -32.22 4.41 -0.83
N ARG A 109 -31.11 5.12 -1.02
CA ARG A 109 -29.79 4.87 -0.41
C ARG A 109 -29.23 3.49 -0.72
N TRP A 110 -29.08 3.18 -2.01
CA TRP A 110 -28.37 1.97 -2.45
C TRP A 110 -27.50 2.24 -3.68
N VAL A 111 -26.54 1.33 -3.90
CA VAL A 111 -25.65 1.32 -5.07
C VAL A 111 -25.56 -0.08 -5.65
N ARG A 112 -25.59 -0.21 -6.98
CA ARG A 112 -25.25 -1.44 -7.70
C ARG A 112 -23.86 -1.31 -8.29
N THR A 113 -23.01 -2.30 -8.07
CA THR A 113 -21.61 -2.28 -8.49
C THR A 113 -21.08 -3.66 -8.85
N GLN A 114 -20.05 -3.69 -9.68
CA GLN A 114 -19.25 -4.88 -9.94
C GLN A 114 -18.30 -5.22 -8.77
N PRO A 115 -17.91 -6.49 -8.58
CA PRO A 115 -17.19 -6.97 -7.39
C PRO A 115 -15.75 -6.46 -7.27
N GLY A 116 -15.12 -6.04 -8.37
CA GLY A 116 -13.74 -5.60 -8.40
C GLY A 116 -13.52 -4.15 -7.96
N ILE A 117 -14.58 -3.37 -7.70
CA ILE A 117 -14.43 -1.99 -7.24
C ILE A 117 -13.83 -1.96 -5.84
N VAL A 118 -12.83 -1.09 -5.65
CA VAL A 118 -12.21 -0.83 -4.35
C VAL A 118 -13.15 -0.02 -3.45
N LEU A 119 -13.26 -0.37 -2.17
CA LEU A 119 -14.20 0.27 -1.23
C LEU A 119 -14.05 1.80 -1.18
N ASP A 120 -12.83 2.33 -1.06
CA ASP A 120 -12.60 3.79 -1.06
C ASP A 120 -12.94 4.45 -2.40
N THR A 121 -12.83 3.72 -3.51
CA THR A 121 -13.21 4.23 -4.84
C THR A 121 -14.72 4.34 -4.96
N LEU A 122 -15.45 3.33 -4.49
CA LEU A 122 -16.91 3.35 -4.37
C LEU A 122 -17.35 4.51 -3.45
N ASN A 123 -16.76 4.62 -2.27
CA ASN A 123 -17.10 5.67 -1.30
C ASN A 123 -16.83 7.08 -1.84
N ARG A 124 -15.74 7.30 -2.59
CA ARG A 124 -15.52 8.58 -3.27
C ARG A 124 -16.60 8.89 -4.29
N HIS A 125 -17.09 7.89 -5.02
CA HIS A 125 -18.15 8.08 -6.01
C HIS A 125 -19.47 8.53 -5.35
N VAL A 126 -19.87 7.89 -4.24
CA VAL A 126 -21.14 8.19 -3.56
C VAL A 126 -21.07 9.34 -2.57
N ALA A 127 -19.86 9.78 -2.16
CA ALA A 127 -19.66 10.85 -1.18
C ALA A 127 -20.34 12.19 -1.55
N ARG A 128 -20.49 12.48 -2.85
CA ARG A 128 -21.21 13.68 -3.34
C ARG A 128 -22.68 13.75 -2.92
N HIS A 129 -23.25 12.62 -2.51
CA HIS A 129 -24.62 12.52 -2.00
C HIS A 129 -24.69 12.50 -0.47
N GLY A 130 -23.58 12.72 0.24
CA GLY A 130 -23.51 12.60 1.71
C GLY A 130 -23.66 11.16 2.21
N LEU A 131 -23.39 10.18 1.35
CA LEU A 131 -23.55 8.75 1.61
C LEU A 131 -22.22 8.01 1.47
N GLN A 132 -22.15 6.81 2.06
CA GLN A 132 -21.06 5.85 1.89
C GLN A 132 -21.54 4.41 2.04
N PHE A 133 -20.79 3.45 1.49
CA PHE A 133 -20.93 2.04 1.84
C PHE A 133 -20.26 1.78 3.20
N ALA A 134 -20.97 1.09 4.08
CA ALA A 134 -20.64 1.04 5.51
C ALA A 134 -19.32 0.32 5.88
N PRO A 135 -19.00 -0.88 5.35
CA PRO A 135 -17.75 -1.56 5.70
C PRO A 135 -16.50 -0.74 5.36
N ASP A 136 -15.66 -0.50 6.35
CA ASP A 136 -14.46 0.34 6.26
C ASP A 136 -13.21 -0.34 6.86
N PRO A 137 -12.82 -1.53 6.39
CA PRO A 137 -11.67 -2.25 6.91
C PRO A 137 -10.37 -1.45 6.71
N SER A 138 -9.32 -1.79 7.45
CA SER A 138 -7.98 -1.17 7.29
C SER A 138 -7.41 -1.26 5.86
N THR A 139 -7.94 -2.18 5.06
CA THR A 139 -7.58 -2.40 3.66
C THR A 139 -8.48 -1.67 2.65
N SER A 140 -9.41 -0.80 3.06
CA SER A 140 -10.42 -0.17 2.19
C SER A 140 -9.89 0.52 0.94
N SER A 141 -8.63 0.98 0.95
CA SER A 141 -7.93 1.58 -0.19
C SER A 141 -7.48 0.60 -1.28
N ARG A 142 -7.55 -0.71 -1.02
CA ARG A 142 -7.22 -1.78 -1.98
C ARG A 142 -8.11 -3.03 -1.92
N GLY A 143 -8.87 -3.21 -0.84
CA GLY A 143 -9.89 -4.25 -0.68
C GLY A 143 -11.07 -3.97 -1.61
N ALA A 144 -11.52 -5.00 -2.31
CA ALA A 144 -12.61 -4.89 -3.28
C ALA A 144 -13.95 -5.32 -2.66
N VAL A 145 -15.06 -4.80 -3.17
CA VAL A 145 -16.42 -5.11 -2.71
C VAL A 145 -16.69 -6.62 -2.68
N GLY A 146 -16.34 -7.35 -3.74
CA GLY A 146 -16.53 -8.80 -3.79
C GLY A 146 -15.73 -9.54 -2.71
N GLY A 147 -14.55 -9.02 -2.33
CA GLY A 147 -13.77 -9.55 -1.22
C GLY A 147 -14.40 -9.25 0.14
N ALA A 148 -14.94 -8.04 0.32
CA ALA A 148 -15.67 -7.68 1.54
C ALA A 148 -16.90 -8.57 1.74
N ILE A 149 -17.64 -8.86 0.66
CA ILE A 149 -18.76 -9.81 0.68
C ILE A 149 -18.25 -11.23 0.95
N GLY A 150 -17.20 -11.67 0.27
CA GLY A 150 -16.62 -13.00 0.46
C GLY A 150 -16.15 -13.28 1.89
N ASN A 151 -15.64 -12.26 2.60
CA ASN A 151 -15.15 -12.37 3.98
C ASN A 151 -16.18 -11.97 5.05
N ASN A 152 -17.33 -11.43 4.66
CA ASN A 152 -18.23 -10.71 5.56
C ASN A 152 -17.50 -9.60 6.36
N SER A 153 -16.65 -8.84 5.68
CA SER A 153 -15.74 -7.86 6.31
C SER A 153 -16.49 -6.81 7.13
N CYS A 154 -15.77 -6.26 8.11
CA CYS A 154 -16.21 -5.18 8.97
C CYS A 154 -15.28 -3.97 8.82
N GLY A 155 -15.18 -3.16 9.87
CA GLY A 155 -14.29 -2.02 9.97
C GLY A 155 -14.59 -1.22 11.24
N ALA A 156 -13.85 -0.14 11.48
CA ALA A 156 -13.88 0.60 12.76
C ALA A 156 -15.31 1.00 13.20
N HIS A 157 -16.19 1.26 12.23
CA HIS A 157 -17.54 1.76 12.49
C HIS A 157 -18.62 0.67 12.50
N SER A 158 -18.24 -0.61 12.57
CA SER A 158 -19.22 -1.72 12.58
C SER A 158 -20.19 -1.65 13.75
N ILE A 159 -19.83 -1.00 14.87
CA ILE A 159 -20.74 -0.78 15.99
C ILE A 159 -21.98 0.05 15.60
N MET A 160 -21.83 0.96 14.61
CA MET A 160 -22.93 1.77 14.09
C MET A 160 -23.69 1.11 12.95
N TRP A 161 -22.98 0.43 12.04
CA TRP A 161 -23.54 0.02 10.74
C TRP A 161 -23.57 -1.49 10.48
N GLY A 162 -23.12 -2.30 11.44
CA GLY A 162 -23.06 -3.75 11.30
C GLY A 162 -21.92 -4.23 10.40
N LYS A 163 -22.05 -5.47 9.93
CA LYS A 163 -21.09 -6.17 9.07
C LYS A 163 -21.46 -6.00 7.60
N THR A 164 -20.66 -6.54 6.68
CA THR A 164 -21.01 -6.54 5.25
C THR A 164 -22.37 -7.21 4.98
N VAL A 165 -22.68 -8.33 5.65
CA VAL A 165 -23.96 -9.05 5.50
C VAL A 165 -25.19 -8.19 5.82
N ASP A 166 -25.05 -7.18 6.67
CA ASP A 166 -26.15 -6.26 7.04
C ASP A 166 -26.37 -5.15 6.02
N ASN A 167 -25.50 -5.06 5.02
CA ASN A 167 -25.47 -3.98 4.02
C ASN A 167 -25.55 -4.53 2.58
N VAL A 168 -25.95 -5.80 2.39
CA VAL A 168 -26.17 -6.43 1.08
C VAL A 168 -27.67 -6.64 0.88
N HIS A 169 -28.20 -6.13 -0.24
CA HIS A 169 -29.61 -6.33 -0.63
C HIS A 169 -29.76 -7.48 -1.62
N GLU A 170 -28.99 -7.45 -2.71
CA GLU A 170 -29.10 -8.39 -3.82
C GLU A 170 -27.72 -8.75 -4.37
N LEU A 171 -27.57 -9.97 -4.89
CA LEU A 171 -26.36 -10.45 -5.55
C LEU A 171 -26.71 -11.16 -6.87
N ASP A 172 -26.00 -10.81 -7.93
CA ASP A 172 -26.00 -11.57 -9.19
C ASP A 172 -24.77 -12.49 -9.20
N VAL A 173 -25.00 -13.79 -9.31
CA VAL A 173 -23.97 -14.81 -9.08
C VAL A 173 -23.91 -15.86 -10.18
N VAL A 174 -22.77 -16.53 -10.29
CA VAL A 174 -22.56 -17.74 -11.08
C VAL A 174 -22.40 -18.93 -10.13
N LEU A 175 -23.21 -19.97 -10.34
CA LEU A 175 -23.21 -21.22 -9.58
C LEU A 175 -22.15 -22.20 -10.12
N SER A 176 -21.88 -23.29 -9.39
CA SER A 176 -20.84 -24.28 -9.74
C SER A 176 -21.09 -25.05 -11.05
N ASP A 177 -22.31 -25.00 -11.59
CA ASP A 177 -22.66 -25.59 -12.89
C ASP A 177 -22.63 -24.58 -14.05
N GLY A 178 -22.21 -23.33 -13.79
CA GLY A 178 -22.14 -22.24 -14.76
C GLY A 178 -23.44 -21.46 -14.93
N GLN A 179 -24.54 -21.86 -14.30
CA GLN A 179 -25.80 -21.11 -14.36
C GLN A 179 -25.70 -19.81 -13.55
N THR A 180 -26.40 -18.79 -14.01
CA THR A 180 -26.56 -17.52 -13.29
C THR A 180 -27.76 -17.57 -12.36
N ALA A 181 -27.65 -16.99 -11.17
CA ALA A 181 -28.76 -16.82 -10.24
C ALA A 181 -28.80 -15.39 -9.69
N HIS A 182 -30.00 -14.95 -9.30
CA HIS A 182 -30.23 -13.68 -8.63
C HIS A 182 -30.71 -13.94 -7.21
N PHE A 183 -29.89 -13.55 -6.23
CA PHE A 183 -30.15 -13.76 -4.81
C PHE A 183 -30.62 -12.48 -4.15
N ALA A 184 -31.69 -12.58 -3.38
CA ALA A 184 -32.34 -11.49 -2.66
C ALA A 184 -33.10 -12.05 -1.44
N GLU A 185 -33.77 -11.16 -0.72
CA GLU A 185 -34.79 -11.51 0.27
C GLU A 185 -36.02 -12.12 -0.41
N LEU A 186 -36.56 -13.18 0.18
CA LEU A 186 -37.71 -13.92 -0.31
C LEU A 186 -38.75 -14.07 0.79
N ASP A 187 -40.01 -13.80 0.44
CA ASP A 187 -41.16 -14.21 1.24
C ASP A 187 -41.42 -15.73 1.11
N GLY A 188 -42.31 -16.27 1.95
CA GLY A 188 -42.63 -17.70 1.96
C GLY A 188 -43.14 -18.25 0.63
N ALA A 189 -43.93 -17.48 -0.14
CA ALA A 189 -44.46 -17.92 -1.42
C ALA A 189 -43.38 -17.93 -2.52
N GLN A 190 -42.49 -16.94 -2.49
CA GLN A 190 -41.32 -16.87 -3.35
C GLN A 190 -40.34 -18.00 -3.04
N LEU A 191 -40.10 -18.29 -1.76
CA LEU A 191 -39.27 -19.40 -1.32
C LEU A 191 -39.83 -20.75 -1.79
N GLU A 192 -41.13 -21.00 -1.60
CA GLU A 192 -41.78 -22.21 -2.13
C GLU A 192 -41.63 -22.34 -3.64
N THR A 193 -41.75 -21.22 -4.37
CA THR A 193 -41.58 -21.19 -5.83
C THR A 193 -40.16 -21.58 -6.21
N ARG A 194 -39.14 -21.03 -5.53
CA ARG A 194 -37.72 -21.39 -5.75
C ARG A 194 -37.44 -22.86 -5.42
N MET A 195 -38.00 -23.37 -4.32
CA MET A 195 -37.88 -24.78 -3.95
C MET A 195 -38.54 -25.75 -4.95
N ARG A 196 -39.52 -25.31 -5.75
CA ARG A 196 -40.15 -26.15 -6.80
C ARG A 196 -39.40 -26.10 -8.13
N ALA A 197 -38.45 -25.17 -8.30
CA ALA A 197 -37.65 -25.09 -9.52
C ALA A 197 -36.77 -26.33 -9.70
N SER A 198 -36.55 -26.72 -10.96
CA SER A 198 -35.61 -27.77 -11.34
C SER A 198 -34.19 -27.21 -11.48
N GLY A 199 -33.18 -28.07 -11.35
CA GLY A 199 -31.77 -27.68 -11.50
C GLY A 199 -31.12 -27.29 -10.18
N LEU A 200 -29.85 -26.90 -10.27
CA LEU A 200 -28.98 -26.72 -9.11
C LEU A 200 -29.52 -25.66 -8.14
N GLU A 201 -30.02 -24.51 -8.64
CA GLU A 201 -30.60 -23.46 -7.79
C GLU A 201 -31.75 -24.00 -6.93
N GLY A 202 -32.69 -24.74 -7.54
CA GLY A 202 -33.81 -25.33 -6.80
C GLY A 202 -33.37 -26.39 -5.78
N ASP A 203 -32.35 -27.19 -6.11
CA ASP A 203 -31.74 -28.18 -5.19
C ASP A 203 -31.10 -27.50 -3.97
N ILE A 204 -30.42 -26.37 -4.19
CA ILE A 204 -29.84 -25.54 -3.13
C ILE A 204 -30.93 -25.07 -2.18
N TYR A 205 -31.98 -24.42 -2.69
CA TYR A 205 -33.08 -23.92 -1.84
C TYR A 205 -33.75 -25.03 -1.03
N ARG A 206 -34.05 -26.19 -1.65
CA ARG A 206 -34.63 -27.35 -0.94
C ARG A 206 -33.72 -27.86 0.16
N THR A 207 -32.44 -28.04 -0.16
CA THR A 207 -31.46 -28.60 0.79
C THR A 207 -31.26 -27.66 1.97
N LEU A 208 -31.07 -26.37 1.71
CA LEU A 208 -30.87 -25.39 2.77
C LEU A 208 -32.08 -25.25 3.69
N PHE A 209 -33.29 -25.27 3.13
CA PHE A 209 -34.51 -25.25 3.93
C PHE A 209 -34.54 -26.43 4.92
N ASN A 210 -34.25 -27.65 4.44
CA ASN A 210 -34.21 -28.83 5.29
C ASN A 210 -33.10 -28.73 6.36
N ILE A 211 -31.89 -28.29 5.97
CA ILE A 211 -30.78 -28.11 6.91
C ILE A 211 -31.16 -27.10 8.01
N GLY A 212 -31.78 -25.98 7.64
CA GLY A 212 -32.23 -24.95 8.58
C GLY A 212 -33.24 -25.48 9.60
N GLU A 213 -34.25 -26.22 9.13
CA GLU A 213 -35.28 -26.81 9.99
C GLU A 213 -34.72 -27.91 10.91
N GLU A 214 -33.92 -28.83 10.38
CA GLU A 214 -33.35 -29.95 11.13
C GLU A 214 -32.33 -29.50 12.20
N ASN A 215 -31.65 -28.38 11.97
CA ASN A 215 -30.58 -27.89 12.85
C ASN A 215 -30.96 -26.66 13.67
N ARG A 216 -32.23 -26.22 13.61
CA ARG A 216 -32.76 -25.02 14.27
C ARG A 216 -32.31 -24.86 15.73
N GLU A 217 -32.51 -25.88 16.55
CA GLU A 217 -32.17 -25.83 17.98
C GLU A 217 -30.66 -25.73 18.22
N GLU A 218 -29.85 -26.49 17.46
CA GLU A 218 -28.39 -26.48 17.63
C GLU A 218 -27.78 -25.17 17.13
N VAL A 219 -28.31 -24.57 16.06
CA VAL A 219 -27.93 -23.22 15.60
C VAL A 219 -28.18 -22.18 16.70
N LEU A 220 -29.37 -22.16 17.30
CA LEU A 220 -29.71 -21.22 18.37
C LEU A 220 -28.77 -21.36 19.58
N LYS A 221 -28.35 -22.58 19.89
CA LYS A 221 -27.49 -22.92 21.02
C LYS A 221 -26.01 -22.61 20.79
N ARG A 222 -25.46 -22.92 19.61
CA ARG A 222 -24.00 -22.89 19.36
C ARG A 222 -23.48 -21.60 18.77
N TYR A 223 -24.29 -20.87 18.00
CA TYR A 223 -23.81 -19.64 17.36
C TYR A 223 -23.53 -18.57 18.41
N PRO A 224 -22.31 -17.97 18.42
CA PRO A 224 -21.94 -16.91 19.35
C PRO A 224 -22.93 -15.75 19.31
N LYS A 225 -23.24 -15.19 20.48
CA LYS A 225 -24.16 -14.05 20.64
C LYS A 225 -23.39 -12.74 20.76
N ILE A 226 -22.49 -12.50 19.81
CA ILE A 226 -21.66 -11.29 19.72
C ILE A 226 -21.88 -10.61 18.37
N GLN A 227 -21.61 -9.30 18.29
CA GLN A 227 -21.82 -8.53 17.07
C GLN A 227 -20.96 -9.01 15.90
N ARG A 228 -19.67 -9.27 16.17
CA ARG A 228 -18.69 -9.70 15.17
C ARG A 228 -18.44 -11.20 15.25
N ARG A 229 -19.01 -11.90 14.28
CA ARG A 229 -18.86 -13.34 14.07
C ARG A 229 -18.98 -13.59 12.58
N VAL A 230 -17.94 -14.16 11.98
CA VAL A 230 -17.91 -14.50 10.55
C VAL A 230 -17.49 -15.95 10.27
N SER A 231 -17.19 -16.74 11.30
CA SER A 231 -16.89 -18.17 11.15
C SER A 231 -18.11 -19.00 10.73
N GLY A 232 -17.89 -20.00 9.87
CA GLY A 232 -18.91 -20.90 9.35
C GLY A 232 -19.83 -20.27 8.28
N TYR A 233 -20.76 -21.06 7.74
CA TYR A 233 -21.84 -20.52 6.91
C TYR A 233 -22.93 -19.92 7.79
N ASN A 234 -23.68 -18.92 7.29
CA ASN A 234 -24.72 -18.24 8.08
C ASN A 234 -26.02 -19.04 8.21
N LEU A 235 -25.99 -20.24 8.83
CA LEU A 235 -27.21 -21.02 9.07
C LEU A 235 -28.19 -20.29 9.99
N ASP A 236 -27.72 -19.34 10.80
CA ASP A 236 -28.57 -18.51 11.67
C ASP A 236 -29.49 -17.56 10.89
N GLU A 237 -29.18 -17.23 9.64
CA GLU A 237 -30.10 -16.46 8.75
C GLU A 237 -31.37 -17.25 8.42
N PHE A 238 -31.37 -18.59 8.51
CA PHE A 238 -32.57 -19.41 8.32
C PHE A 238 -33.48 -19.46 9.56
N VAL A 239 -32.95 -19.17 10.75
CA VAL A 239 -33.64 -19.45 12.01
C VAL A 239 -34.35 -18.21 12.58
N GLY A 240 -34.03 -17.02 12.05
CA GLY A 240 -34.36 -15.71 12.62
C GLY A 240 -35.76 -15.13 12.37
N GLY A 241 -36.58 -15.66 11.47
CA GLY A 241 -37.88 -15.04 11.15
C GLY A 241 -38.58 -15.57 9.90
N SER A 242 -39.59 -14.82 9.40
CA SER A 242 -40.50 -15.22 8.30
C SER A 242 -40.00 -14.97 6.88
N ASP A 243 -38.87 -14.30 6.71
CA ASP A 243 -38.30 -13.95 5.40
C ASP A 243 -36.85 -14.45 5.31
N PHE A 244 -36.53 -15.16 4.23
CA PHE A 244 -35.20 -15.75 4.01
C PHE A 244 -34.42 -14.94 2.96
N ASN A 245 -33.21 -14.50 3.30
CA ASN A 245 -32.37 -13.76 2.37
C ASN A 245 -31.17 -14.59 1.90
N MET A 246 -31.25 -15.08 0.66
CA MET A 246 -30.17 -15.88 0.06
C MET A 246 -28.90 -15.06 -0.16
N ALA A 247 -29.02 -13.75 -0.45
CA ALA A 247 -27.85 -12.89 -0.61
C ALA A 247 -27.06 -12.79 0.71
N ARG A 248 -27.77 -12.66 1.85
CA ARG A 248 -27.14 -12.64 3.18
C ARG A 248 -26.54 -14.01 3.56
N PHE A 249 -27.20 -15.10 3.19
CA PHE A 249 -26.71 -16.45 3.45
C PHE A 249 -25.31 -16.69 2.87
N VAL A 250 -25.09 -16.30 1.60
CA VAL A 250 -23.81 -16.54 0.90
C VAL A 250 -22.70 -15.54 1.22
N VAL A 251 -22.99 -14.45 1.94
CA VAL A 251 -21.97 -13.51 2.44
C VAL A 251 -21.09 -14.22 3.47
N GLY A 252 -19.77 -14.07 3.37
CA GLY A 252 -18.82 -14.81 4.22
C GLY A 252 -18.51 -16.23 3.71
N SER A 253 -19.03 -16.64 2.55
CA SER A 253 -18.75 -17.97 1.99
C SER A 253 -17.35 -18.11 1.38
N GLU A 254 -16.54 -17.05 1.31
CA GLU A 254 -15.15 -17.12 0.84
C GLU A 254 -14.98 -17.68 -0.58
N GLY A 255 -16.00 -17.51 -1.44
CA GLY A 255 -16.01 -18.06 -2.80
C GLY A 255 -16.17 -19.59 -2.87
N THR A 256 -16.56 -20.22 -1.76
CA THR A 256 -16.80 -21.67 -1.69
C THR A 256 -18.18 -22.07 -2.21
N LEU A 257 -19.12 -21.14 -2.32
CA LEU A 257 -20.50 -21.43 -2.76
C LEU A 257 -20.80 -20.87 -4.15
N VAL A 258 -20.42 -19.61 -4.41
CA VAL A 258 -20.77 -18.88 -5.62
C VAL A 258 -19.68 -17.90 -6.06
N THR A 259 -19.70 -17.49 -7.33
CA THR A 259 -18.90 -16.35 -7.83
C THR A 259 -19.80 -15.16 -8.06
N ILE A 260 -19.53 -14.03 -7.40
CA ILE A 260 -20.34 -12.79 -7.53
C ILE A 260 -19.92 -12.04 -8.79
N THR A 261 -20.90 -11.52 -9.53
CA THR A 261 -20.70 -10.69 -10.75
C THR A 261 -21.22 -9.27 -10.58
N GLU A 262 -22.28 -9.06 -9.79
CA GLU A 262 -22.76 -7.74 -9.36
C GLU A 262 -23.36 -7.81 -7.94
N ALA A 263 -23.35 -6.66 -7.25
CA ALA A 263 -23.93 -6.53 -5.91
C ALA A 263 -24.72 -5.22 -5.77
N LYS A 264 -25.93 -5.31 -5.22
CA LYS A 264 -26.72 -4.16 -4.76
C LYS A 264 -26.54 -3.99 -3.25
N LEU A 265 -25.99 -2.85 -2.86
CA LEU A 265 -25.50 -2.58 -1.51
C LEU A 265 -26.25 -1.40 -0.88
N ARG A 266 -26.46 -1.49 0.42
CA ARG A 266 -27.00 -0.39 1.23
C ARG A 266 -25.98 0.72 1.41
N LEU A 267 -26.43 1.97 1.29
CA LEU A 267 -25.64 3.15 1.62
C LEU A 267 -26.10 3.76 2.95
N VAL A 268 -25.14 4.22 3.75
CA VAL A 268 -25.37 4.90 5.03
C VAL A 268 -25.00 6.38 4.94
N PRO A 269 -25.67 7.27 5.70
CA PRO A 269 -25.26 8.67 5.81
C PRO A 269 -23.85 8.79 6.39
N LYS A 270 -23.05 9.71 5.83
CA LYS A 270 -21.76 10.08 6.41
C LYS A 270 -21.99 10.95 7.66
N PRO A 271 -21.30 10.70 8.78
CA PRO A 271 -21.34 11.59 9.93
C PRO A 271 -20.97 13.04 9.56
N LYS A 272 -21.70 14.03 10.09
CA LYS A 272 -21.48 15.46 9.79
C LYS A 272 -20.30 16.03 10.56
N VAL A 273 -20.22 15.71 11.85
CA VAL A 273 -19.14 16.14 12.74
C VAL A 273 -18.60 14.90 13.46
N ALA A 274 -17.28 14.82 13.56
CA ALA A 274 -16.56 13.79 14.30
C ALA A 274 -15.40 14.41 15.07
N ALA A 275 -15.04 13.83 16.22
CA ALA A 275 -13.82 14.12 16.95
C ALA A 275 -13.23 12.84 17.55
N LEU A 276 -11.90 12.81 17.71
CA LEU A 276 -11.20 11.71 18.39
C LEU A 276 -10.74 12.14 19.78
N GLY A 277 -11.07 11.33 20.78
CA GLY A 277 -10.41 11.32 22.08
C GLY A 277 -9.33 10.24 22.08
N VAL A 278 -8.06 10.63 22.24
CA VAL A 278 -6.91 9.72 22.20
C VAL A 278 -6.43 9.48 23.62
N VAL A 279 -6.78 8.32 24.17
CA VAL A 279 -6.45 7.91 25.55
C VAL A 279 -5.13 7.17 25.55
N HIS A 280 -4.20 7.59 26.40
CA HIS A 280 -2.89 6.95 26.56
C HIS A 280 -2.86 6.12 27.84
N CYS A 281 -2.62 4.83 27.71
CA CYS A 281 -2.61 3.86 28.81
C CYS A 281 -1.18 3.39 29.10
N ALA A 282 -0.85 3.24 30.38
CA ALA A 282 0.44 2.73 30.83
C ALA A 282 0.51 1.19 30.76
N GLU A 283 -0.65 0.53 30.77
CA GLU A 283 -0.76 -0.92 30.65
C GLU A 283 -1.75 -1.31 29.54
N LEU A 284 -1.52 -2.47 28.90
CA LEU A 284 -2.44 -3.00 27.90
C LEU A 284 -3.83 -3.28 28.51
N ASN A 285 -3.90 -3.88 29.70
CA ASN A 285 -5.18 -4.24 30.30
C ASN A 285 -6.01 -3.01 30.71
N GLU A 286 -5.35 -1.94 31.17
CA GLU A 286 -5.99 -0.64 31.44
C GLU A 286 -6.74 -0.12 30.21
N SER A 287 -6.20 -0.30 29.00
CA SER A 287 -6.88 0.08 27.76
C SER A 287 -8.16 -0.73 27.50
N MET A 288 -8.23 -1.98 27.98
CA MET A 288 -9.46 -2.78 27.84
C MET A 288 -10.54 -2.29 28.82
N GLU A 289 -10.15 -1.91 30.03
CA GLU A 289 -11.05 -1.29 31.01
C GLU A 289 -11.56 0.07 30.52
N ALA A 290 -10.68 0.89 29.94
CA ALA A 290 -11.04 2.17 29.32
C ALA A 290 -11.97 2.00 28.12
N THR A 291 -11.83 0.91 27.36
CA THR A 291 -12.77 0.57 26.27
C THR A 291 -14.19 0.35 26.82
N VAL A 292 -14.33 -0.47 27.87
CA VAL A 292 -15.64 -0.72 28.51
C VAL A 292 -16.25 0.59 29.01
N ALA A 293 -15.46 1.43 29.68
CA ALA A 293 -15.92 2.73 30.16
C ALA A 293 -16.34 3.69 29.03
N ALA A 294 -15.62 3.68 27.90
CA ALA A 294 -15.95 4.50 26.73
C ALA A 294 -17.24 4.04 26.04
N LEU A 295 -17.50 2.73 25.98
CA LEU A 295 -18.69 2.16 25.35
C LEU A 295 -20.01 2.58 26.03
N GLU A 296 -19.99 2.86 27.34
CA GLU A 296 -21.14 3.41 28.08
C GLU A 296 -21.67 4.73 27.49
N LEU A 297 -20.85 5.43 26.69
CA LEU A 297 -21.16 6.74 26.11
C LEU A 297 -21.61 6.68 24.64
N GLY A 298 -21.74 5.49 24.06
CA GLY A 298 -22.17 5.28 22.67
C GLY A 298 -21.22 5.89 21.62
N PRO A 299 -19.92 5.53 21.61
CA PRO A 299 -18.97 6.01 20.62
C PRO A 299 -19.26 5.43 19.22
N ALA A 300 -18.75 6.11 18.20
CA ALA A 300 -18.79 5.65 16.82
C ALA A 300 -17.75 4.56 16.52
N ALA A 301 -16.62 4.60 17.23
CA ALA A 301 -15.55 3.60 17.19
C ALA A 301 -14.70 3.67 18.46
N VAL A 302 -14.10 2.55 18.87
CA VAL A 302 -13.02 2.50 19.86
C VAL A 302 -11.95 1.55 19.34
N GLU A 303 -10.80 2.10 18.98
CA GLU A 303 -9.72 1.37 18.33
C GLU A 303 -8.46 1.32 19.18
N LEU A 304 -7.89 0.13 19.34
CA LEU A 304 -6.64 -0.10 20.04
C LEU A 304 -5.44 0.02 19.10
N ILE A 305 -4.41 0.73 19.57
CA ILE A 305 -3.07 0.78 18.96
C ILE A 305 -2.03 0.48 20.05
N GLY A 306 -1.43 -0.72 20.01
CA GLY A 306 -0.43 -1.14 21.00
C GLY A 306 0.98 -0.62 20.73
N SER A 307 1.82 -0.67 21.76
CA SER A 307 3.21 -0.17 21.80
C SER A 307 4.07 -0.60 20.62
N MET A 308 3.96 -1.84 20.15
CA MET A 308 4.70 -2.33 18.98
C MET A 308 4.37 -1.51 17.73
N VAL A 309 3.09 -1.23 17.46
CA VAL A 309 2.69 -0.40 16.31
C VAL A 309 3.22 1.03 16.47
N LEU A 310 3.12 1.60 17.68
CA LEU A 310 3.56 2.96 17.96
C LEU A 310 5.07 3.13 17.78
N ARG A 311 5.87 2.20 18.31
CA ARG A 311 7.34 2.18 18.14
C ARG A 311 7.72 2.07 16.66
N GLN A 312 7.05 1.18 15.90
CA GLN A 312 7.33 1.03 14.48
C GLN A 312 6.81 2.18 13.61
N ALA A 313 5.76 2.89 14.05
CA ALA A 313 5.32 4.13 13.41
C ALA A 313 6.39 5.22 13.55
N LYS A 314 6.95 5.40 14.76
CA LYS A 314 8.04 6.36 15.03
C LYS A 314 9.32 6.05 14.24
N SER A 315 9.57 4.79 13.87
CA SER A 315 10.74 4.39 13.07
C SER A 315 10.53 4.42 11.55
N ASN A 316 9.28 4.50 11.06
CA ASN A 316 8.98 4.62 9.63
C ASN A 316 8.97 6.10 9.19
N LEU A 317 9.58 6.38 8.03
CA LEU A 317 9.76 7.74 7.50
C LEU A 317 8.46 8.56 7.30
N ALA A 318 7.39 7.94 6.79
CA ALA A 318 6.13 8.66 6.56
C ALA A 318 5.31 8.79 7.85
N TYR A 319 5.25 7.72 8.64
CA TYR A 319 4.43 7.69 9.85
C TYR A 319 5.02 8.51 11.00
N SER A 320 6.35 8.58 11.13
CA SER A 320 7.00 9.39 12.18
C SER A 320 6.67 10.89 12.11
N ARG A 321 6.27 11.39 10.92
CA ARG A 321 5.86 12.78 10.71
C ARG A 321 4.45 13.08 11.19
N ILE A 322 3.66 12.06 11.53
CA ILE A 322 2.26 12.17 11.93
C ILE A 322 1.98 11.53 13.30
N THR A 323 3.01 11.29 14.11
CA THR A 323 2.91 10.73 15.48
C THR A 323 2.95 11.81 16.56
N ASP A 324 2.65 13.06 16.24
CA ASP A 324 2.63 14.20 17.17
C ASP A 324 1.50 14.11 18.21
N PHE A 325 0.52 13.23 18.01
CA PHE A 325 -0.55 12.94 18.97
C PHE A 325 -0.12 12.02 20.13
N ILE A 326 1.11 11.46 20.10
CA ILE A 326 1.60 10.52 21.11
C ILE A 326 2.26 11.27 22.27
N GLU A 327 1.63 11.24 23.44
CA GLU A 327 2.15 11.80 24.69
C GLU A 327 2.89 10.73 25.51
N GLY A 328 4.17 10.94 25.80
CA GLY A 328 5.00 10.00 26.56
C GLY A 328 5.34 8.70 25.80
N ASP A 329 5.33 7.58 26.52
CA ASP A 329 5.63 6.24 25.99
C ASP A 329 4.53 5.24 26.40
N PRO A 330 3.35 5.30 25.77
CA PRO A 330 2.20 4.47 26.16
C PRO A 330 2.41 3.00 25.77
N GLU A 331 1.93 2.08 26.62
CA GLU A 331 1.83 0.67 26.24
C GLU A 331 0.67 0.45 25.24
N ALA A 332 -0.38 1.28 25.34
CA ALA A 332 -1.51 1.28 24.43
C ALA A 332 -2.12 2.68 24.28
N ILE A 333 -2.62 2.96 23.08
CA ILE A 333 -3.50 4.10 22.81
C ILE A 333 -4.87 3.58 22.41
N LEU A 334 -5.93 4.21 22.93
CA LEU A 334 -7.28 4.08 22.40
C LEU A 334 -7.68 5.33 21.62
N ALA A 335 -8.07 5.14 20.37
CA ALA A 335 -8.74 6.17 19.59
C ALA A 335 -10.26 6.00 19.72
N VAL A 336 -10.90 6.89 20.48
CA VAL A 336 -12.36 6.90 20.68
C VAL A 336 -12.98 7.94 19.77
N GLU A 337 -13.74 7.52 18.77
CA GLU A 337 -14.45 8.43 17.88
C GLU A 337 -15.84 8.76 18.40
N LEU A 338 -16.15 10.05 18.44
CA LEU A 338 -17.45 10.58 18.81
C LEU A 338 -18.00 11.37 17.63
N THR A 339 -19.22 11.04 17.20
CA THR A 339 -19.91 11.71 16.10
C THR A 339 -21.15 12.48 16.59
N GLY A 340 -21.59 13.46 15.82
CA GLY A 340 -22.78 14.26 16.12
C GLY A 340 -23.23 15.14 14.96
N GLU A 341 -24.33 15.85 15.17
CA GLU A 341 -24.90 16.78 14.18
C GLU A 341 -24.23 18.16 14.23
N THR A 342 -23.61 18.52 15.36
CA THR A 342 -22.98 19.82 15.60
C THR A 342 -21.68 19.69 16.42
N ASP A 343 -20.78 20.67 16.28
CA ASP A 343 -19.54 20.75 17.07
C ASP A 343 -19.81 20.78 18.57
N ALA A 344 -20.86 21.48 19.01
CA ALA A 344 -21.23 21.58 20.42
C ALA A 344 -21.66 20.22 21.01
N GLU A 345 -22.39 19.41 20.24
CA GLU A 345 -22.79 18.07 20.66
C GLU A 345 -21.57 17.16 20.84
N VAL A 346 -20.64 17.18 19.87
CA VAL A 346 -19.42 16.37 19.91
C VAL A 346 -18.49 16.83 21.04
N ALA A 347 -18.35 18.15 21.26
CA ALA A 347 -17.60 18.69 22.38
C ALA A 347 -18.17 18.22 23.73
N ALA A 348 -19.50 18.26 23.90
CA ALA A 348 -20.13 17.77 25.13
C ALA A 348 -19.98 16.25 25.33
N LYS A 349 -19.96 15.45 24.25
CA LYS A 349 -19.62 14.01 24.33
C LYS A 349 -18.15 13.82 24.76
N MET A 350 -17.24 14.64 24.24
CA MET A 350 -15.82 14.61 24.58
C MET A 350 -15.58 14.92 26.06
N ASP A 351 -16.26 15.95 26.60
CA ASP A 351 -16.17 16.30 28.03
C ASP A 351 -16.63 15.14 28.92
N ARG A 352 -17.75 14.48 28.57
CA ARG A 352 -18.24 13.32 29.31
C ARG A 352 -17.29 12.13 29.25
N LEU A 353 -16.64 11.90 28.11
CA LEU A 353 -15.65 10.84 27.95
C LEU A 353 -14.44 11.08 28.86
N GLU A 354 -13.87 12.28 28.80
CA GLU A 354 -12.71 12.64 29.63
C GLU A 354 -13.05 12.57 31.13
N GLU A 355 -14.21 13.09 31.55
CA GLU A 355 -14.67 12.98 32.94
C GLU A 355 -14.87 11.52 33.39
N ARG A 356 -15.44 10.66 32.53
CA ARG A 356 -15.69 9.25 32.85
C ARG A 356 -14.39 8.47 33.06
N LEU A 357 -13.41 8.71 32.20
CA LEU A 357 -12.08 8.10 32.27
C LEU A 357 -11.30 8.61 33.48
N ALA A 358 -11.30 9.93 33.73
CA ALA A 358 -10.65 10.53 34.88
C ALA A 358 -11.23 10.02 36.22
N ARG A 359 -12.55 9.89 36.34
CA ARG A 359 -13.19 9.33 37.55
C ARG A 359 -12.81 7.88 37.81
N ALA A 360 -12.56 7.11 36.75
CA ALA A 360 -12.11 5.73 36.85
C ALA A 360 -10.59 5.59 37.00
N SER A 361 -9.84 6.70 36.94
CA SER A 361 -8.37 6.69 36.90
C SER A 361 -7.81 5.85 35.73
N LEU A 362 -8.43 5.97 34.55
CA LEU A 362 -8.04 5.24 33.34
C LEU A 362 -7.38 6.19 32.33
N GLY A 363 -6.15 5.84 31.95
CA GLY A 363 -5.29 6.62 31.08
C GLY A 363 -4.53 7.73 31.81
N TYR A 364 -3.25 7.89 31.48
CA TYR A 364 -2.40 8.94 32.06
C TYR A 364 -2.41 10.25 31.24
N ALA A 365 -2.84 10.20 29.98
CA ALA A 365 -3.01 11.36 29.11
C ALA A 365 -4.20 11.22 28.17
N PHE A 366 -4.79 12.36 27.79
CA PHE A 366 -5.95 12.45 26.92
C PHE A 366 -5.77 13.59 25.90
N VAL A 367 -5.71 13.26 24.62
CA VAL A 367 -5.53 14.26 23.53
C VAL A 367 -6.82 14.38 22.73
N ARG A 368 -7.32 15.61 22.58
CA ARG A 368 -8.54 15.93 21.82
C ARG A 368 -8.19 16.35 20.38
N LEU A 369 -8.64 15.58 19.39
CA LEU A 369 -8.44 15.90 17.97
C LEU A 369 -9.77 16.23 17.31
N VAL A 370 -10.02 17.52 17.08
CA VAL A 370 -11.28 18.04 16.53
C VAL A 370 -11.18 18.30 15.02
N LYS A 371 -9.97 18.61 14.52
CA LYS A 371 -9.78 18.89 13.10
C LYS A 371 -9.65 17.60 12.29
N PRO A 372 -10.31 17.47 11.12
CA PRO A 372 -10.23 16.27 10.30
C PRO A 372 -8.79 15.88 9.91
N GLU A 373 -7.92 16.85 9.66
CA GLU A 373 -6.51 16.61 9.32
C GLU A 373 -5.72 15.96 10.47
N ASP A 374 -6.03 16.33 11.72
CA ASP A 374 -5.38 15.74 12.89
C ASP A 374 -5.95 14.34 13.20
N GLN A 375 -7.27 14.16 13.02
CA GLN A 375 -7.90 12.85 13.14
C GLN A 375 -7.34 11.85 12.14
N ALA A 376 -7.10 12.31 10.90
CA ALA A 376 -6.53 11.48 9.84
C ALA A 376 -5.16 10.89 10.22
N LYS A 377 -4.34 11.61 11.00
CA LYS A 377 -3.03 11.12 11.46
C LYS A 377 -3.16 9.82 12.28
N VAL A 378 -4.10 9.80 13.24
CA VAL A 378 -4.36 8.62 14.07
C VAL A 378 -4.91 7.48 13.22
N TRP A 379 -5.87 7.78 12.34
CA TRP A 379 -6.47 6.79 11.45
C TRP A 379 -5.45 6.17 10.48
N ASP A 380 -4.52 6.96 9.95
CA ASP A 380 -3.47 6.49 9.05
C ASP A 380 -2.51 5.54 9.77
N VAL A 381 -2.11 5.85 11.02
CA VAL A 381 -1.30 4.94 11.85
C VAL A 381 -2.08 3.65 12.18
N ARG A 382 -3.35 3.77 12.61
CA ARG A 382 -4.20 2.61 12.96
C ARG A 382 -4.41 1.67 11.78
N LYS A 383 -4.67 2.21 10.58
CA LYS A 383 -4.83 1.42 9.34
C LYS A 383 -3.53 0.79 8.86
N ALA A 384 -2.38 1.39 9.20
CA ALA A 384 -1.05 0.88 8.86
C ALA A 384 -0.51 -0.20 9.81
N GLY A 385 -1.13 -0.37 10.99
CA GLY A 385 -0.66 -1.24 12.08
C GLY A 385 -0.19 -2.62 11.63
N LEU A 386 -0.96 -3.28 10.75
CA LEU A 386 -0.61 -4.56 10.14
C LEU A 386 0.82 -4.59 9.57
N GLY A 387 1.13 -3.65 8.69
CA GLY A 387 2.43 -3.66 8.02
C GLY A 387 3.52 -3.02 8.87
N LEU A 388 3.19 -2.06 9.75
CA LEU A 388 4.14 -1.46 10.69
C LEU A 388 4.79 -2.50 11.60
N MET A 389 4.02 -3.47 12.11
CA MET A 389 4.59 -4.51 12.97
C MET A 389 5.59 -5.44 12.24
N MET A 390 5.56 -5.50 10.91
CA MET A 390 6.55 -6.29 10.16
C MET A 390 7.97 -5.69 10.24
N ASN A 391 8.08 -4.43 10.68
CA ASN A 391 9.34 -3.70 10.85
C ASN A 391 10.19 -4.20 12.03
N VAL A 392 9.65 -5.09 12.88
CA VAL A 392 10.41 -5.74 13.95
C VAL A 392 11.65 -6.44 13.35
N PRO A 393 12.88 -6.14 13.83
CA PRO A 393 14.11 -6.76 13.32
C PRO A 393 14.14 -8.28 13.52
N GLY A 394 14.91 -8.98 12.67
CA GLY A 394 15.10 -10.43 12.74
C GLY A 394 14.06 -11.25 11.97
N ASP A 395 14.21 -12.58 12.05
CA ASP A 395 13.39 -13.56 11.32
C ASP A 395 12.07 -13.89 12.02
N ALA A 396 12.01 -13.73 13.34
CA ALA A 396 10.75 -13.83 14.09
C ALA A 396 9.86 -12.63 13.75
N LYS A 397 8.62 -12.89 13.31
CA LYS A 397 7.67 -11.84 12.88
C LYS A 397 6.32 -11.99 13.59
N PRO A 398 5.54 -10.90 13.73
CA PRO A 398 4.20 -10.96 14.30
C PRO A 398 3.22 -11.50 13.26
N LEU A 399 2.86 -12.78 13.38
CA LEU A 399 2.17 -13.52 12.32
C LEU A 399 0.63 -13.64 12.52
N PRO A 400 -0.15 -13.69 11.42
CA PRO A 400 -1.62 -13.70 11.44
C PRO A 400 -2.24 -15.10 11.60
N TYR A 401 -2.04 -15.78 12.73
CA TYR A 401 -2.55 -17.15 12.93
C TYR A 401 -3.53 -17.34 14.09
N VAL A 402 -3.52 -16.45 15.08
CA VAL A 402 -4.48 -16.38 16.21
C VAL A 402 -5.16 -15.03 16.35
N GLU A 403 -4.87 -14.11 15.43
CA GLU A 403 -5.50 -12.80 15.43
C GLU A 403 -6.99 -12.90 15.04
N ASP A 404 -7.76 -11.82 15.23
CA ASP A 404 -9.18 -11.70 14.84
C ASP A 404 -10.16 -12.46 15.73
N THR A 405 -9.75 -12.80 16.96
CA THR A 405 -10.67 -13.35 17.95
C THR A 405 -11.62 -12.25 18.43
N ALA A 406 -12.88 -12.61 18.63
CA ALA A 406 -13.92 -11.71 19.08
C ALA A 406 -14.65 -12.27 20.30
N VAL A 407 -14.82 -11.45 21.35
CA VAL A 407 -15.61 -11.73 22.55
C VAL A 407 -16.54 -10.56 22.84
N ALA A 408 -17.46 -10.70 23.80
CA ALA A 408 -18.26 -9.57 24.24
C ALA A 408 -17.34 -8.49 24.89
N PRO A 409 -17.53 -7.18 24.64
CA PRO A 409 -16.65 -6.15 25.18
C PRO A 409 -16.52 -6.16 26.71
N GLU A 410 -17.57 -6.58 27.43
CA GLU A 410 -17.62 -6.58 28.90
C GLU A 410 -16.62 -7.55 29.53
N VAL A 411 -16.26 -8.61 28.80
CA VAL A 411 -15.29 -9.63 29.25
C VAL A 411 -13.91 -9.46 28.62
N LEU A 412 -13.74 -8.44 27.78
CA LEU A 412 -12.51 -8.17 27.04
C LEU A 412 -11.27 -7.99 27.95
N PRO A 413 -11.33 -7.29 29.11
CA PRO A 413 -10.16 -7.17 29.99
C PRO A 413 -9.64 -8.54 30.46
N GLU A 414 -10.52 -9.41 30.96
CA GLU A 414 -10.09 -10.73 31.43
C GLU A 414 -9.57 -11.61 30.29
N PHE A 415 -10.26 -11.58 29.14
CA PHE A 415 -9.86 -12.32 27.94
C PHE A 415 -8.44 -11.92 27.48
N VAL A 416 -8.16 -10.62 27.35
CA VAL A 416 -6.85 -10.12 26.88
C VAL A 416 -5.74 -10.43 27.89
N ARG A 417 -6.00 -10.28 29.18
CA ARG A 417 -5.03 -10.65 30.23
C ARG A 417 -4.63 -12.12 30.14
N ARG A 418 -5.60 -13.02 29.93
CA ARG A 418 -5.34 -14.46 29.80
C ARG A 418 -4.71 -14.82 28.47
N PHE A 419 -5.08 -14.13 27.39
CA PHE A 419 -4.43 -14.26 26.10
C PHE A 419 -2.94 -13.90 26.19
N ASP A 420 -2.61 -12.74 26.75
CA ASP A 420 -1.22 -12.29 26.92
C ASP A 420 -0.42 -13.25 27.80
N GLN A 421 -1.05 -13.82 28.84
CA GLN A 421 -0.42 -14.86 29.66
C GLN A 421 -0.04 -16.10 28.84
N ILE A 422 -0.95 -16.62 28.00
CA ILE A 422 -0.65 -17.76 27.11
C ILE A 422 0.53 -17.43 26.19
N VAL A 423 0.55 -16.25 25.58
CA VAL A 423 1.66 -15.80 24.72
C VAL A 423 2.99 -15.80 25.49
N ARG A 424 3.00 -15.29 26.73
CA ARG A 424 4.20 -15.25 27.59
C ARG A 424 4.64 -16.63 28.08
N ASP A 425 3.71 -17.52 28.38
CA ASP A 425 4.01 -18.90 28.81
C ASP A 425 4.72 -19.70 27.70
N HIS A 426 4.50 -19.32 26.44
CA HIS A 426 5.24 -19.81 25.27
C HIS A 426 6.57 -19.09 24.99
N GLY A 427 7.00 -18.20 25.88
CA GLY A 427 8.29 -17.51 25.79
C GLY A 427 8.37 -16.50 24.64
N THR A 428 7.24 -15.90 24.24
CA THR A 428 7.19 -14.87 23.20
C THR A 428 6.39 -13.64 23.68
N GLU A 429 6.43 -12.57 22.90
CA GLU A 429 5.56 -11.41 23.00
C GLU A 429 4.63 -11.32 21.77
N ALA A 430 3.68 -10.37 21.78
CA ALA A 430 2.75 -10.14 20.70
C ALA A 430 2.54 -8.64 20.41
N GLY A 431 2.18 -8.33 19.17
CA GLY A 431 1.62 -7.03 18.80
C GLY A 431 0.11 -7.01 19.03
N TYR A 432 -0.41 -5.90 19.55
CA TYR A 432 -1.82 -5.69 19.88
C TYR A 432 -2.39 -4.49 19.12
N TYR A 433 -3.51 -4.68 18.43
CA TYR A 433 -4.28 -3.64 17.76
C TYR A 433 -5.67 -4.19 17.45
N GLY A 434 -6.66 -3.35 17.13
CA GLY A 434 -7.97 -3.87 16.76
C GLY A 434 -9.16 -3.00 17.13
N HIS A 435 -10.33 -3.60 16.98
CA HIS A 435 -11.65 -3.00 17.15
C HIS A 435 -12.17 -3.30 18.56
N ALA A 436 -11.64 -2.58 19.54
CA ALA A 436 -11.94 -2.80 20.94
C ALA A 436 -13.44 -2.57 21.25
N SER A 437 -14.09 -1.65 20.54
CA SER A 437 -15.53 -1.35 20.71
C SER A 437 -16.47 -2.53 20.49
N VAL A 438 -16.02 -3.57 19.79
CA VAL A 438 -16.81 -4.77 19.45
C VAL A 438 -16.10 -6.04 19.90
N GLY A 439 -15.14 -5.90 20.83
CA GLY A 439 -14.39 -6.98 21.45
C GLY A 439 -13.58 -7.82 20.47
N CYS A 440 -13.23 -7.28 19.30
CA CYS A 440 -12.48 -7.96 18.26
C CYS A 440 -11.06 -7.39 18.18
N LEU A 441 -10.06 -8.20 18.59
CA LEU A 441 -8.67 -7.78 18.60
C LEU A 441 -7.81 -8.60 17.65
N HIS A 442 -6.83 -7.93 17.07
CA HIS A 442 -5.81 -8.52 16.23
C HIS A 442 -4.53 -8.66 17.04
N ILE A 443 -4.37 -9.82 17.68
CA ILE A 443 -3.22 -10.15 18.51
C ILE A 443 -2.28 -11.05 17.72
N ARG A 444 -1.02 -10.64 17.58
CA ARG A 444 -0.03 -11.33 16.74
C ARG A 444 1.23 -11.70 17.49
N PRO A 445 1.37 -12.95 17.95
CA PRO A 445 2.59 -13.41 18.57
C PRO A 445 3.78 -13.41 17.59
N LEU A 446 4.97 -13.13 18.12
CA LEU A 446 6.23 -13.09 17.39
C LEU A 446 6.79 -14.52 17.22
N ILE A 447 6.75 -15.06 16.00
CA ILE A 447 7.17 -16.44 15.72
C ILE A 447 8.10 -16.46 14.50
N ASP A 448 9.13 -17.30 14.56
CA ASP A 448 9.96 -17.66 13.40
C ASP A 448 9.53 -19.02 12.84
N LEU A 449 8.88 -19.01 11.67
CA LEU A 449 8.44 -20.24 11.00
C LEU A 449 9.54 -20.92 10.16
N LYS A 450 10.75 -20.35 10.08
CA LYS A 450 11.89 -21.01 9.41
C LYS A 450 12.39 -22.24 10.18
N HIS A 451 11.95 -22.41 11.42
CA HIS A 451 12.32 -23.54 12.27
C HIS A 451 11.09 -24.32 12.75
N GLN A 452 11.26 -25.63 12.96
CA GLN A 452 10.16 -26.54 13.33
C GLN A 452 9.58 -26.22 14.71
N ASP A 453 10.42 -25.80 15.67
CA ASP A 453 9.99 -25.39 17.00
C ASP A 453 9.07 -24.15 16.95
N GLY A 454 9.30 -23.23 16.00
CA GLY A 454 8.40 -22.11 15.75
C GLY A 454 7.04 -22.54 15.19
N VAL A 455 7.02 -23.52 14.29
CA VAL A 455 5.77 -24.13 13.79
C VAL A 455 5.00 -24.82 14.92
N ASP A 456 5.70 -25.60 15.76
CA ASP A 456 5.09 -26.31 16.88
C ASP A 456 4.51 -25.33 17.92
N ARG A 457 5.24 -24.24 18.22
CA ARG A 457 4.78 -23.16 19.10
C ARG A 457 3.54 -22.45 18.54
N MET A 458 3.54 -22.14 17.24
CA MET A 458 2.38 -21.55 16.56
C MET A 458 1.12 -22.42 16.76
N VAL A 459 1.23 -23.74 16.56
CA VAL A 459 0.12 -24.68 16.72
C VAL A 459 -0.34 -24.76 18.18
N SER A 460 0.57 -24.79 19.15
CA SER A 460 0.20 -24.84 20.58
C SER A 460 -0.57 -23.60 21.01
N ILE A 461 -0.05 -22.40 20.68
CA ILE A 461 -0.72 -21.14 20.97
C ILE A 461 -2.10 -21.11 20.30
N ALA A 462 -2.22 -21.53 19.04
CA ALA A 462 -3.51 -21.56 18.34
C ALA A 462 -4.54 -22.45 19.02
N ASN A 463 -4.15 -23.63 19.50
CA ASN A 463 -5.04 -24.53 20.22
C ASN A 463 -5.50 -23.91 21.56
N GLU A 464 -4.59 -23.40 22.38
CA GLU A 464 -4.92 -22.82 23.69
C GLU A 464 -5.78 -21.55 23.56
N ILE A 465 -5.46 -20.68 22.59
CA ILE A 465 -6.30 -19.50 22.29
C ILE A 465 -7.68 -19.93 21.80
N SER A 466 -7.78 -20.98 20.97
CA SER A 466 -9.09 -21.48 20.56
C SER A 466 -9.91 -22.04 21.75
N ASP A 467 -9.28 -22.66 22.75
CA ASP A 467 -9.99 -23.05 23.97
C ASP A 467 -10.48 -21.82 24.76
N LEU A 468 -9.62 -20.81 24.89
CA LEU A 468 -9.95 -19.56 25.57
C LEU A 468 -11.13 -18.84 24.91
N VAL A 469 -11.16 -18.74 23.58
CA VAL A 469 -12.25 -18.10 22.84
C VAL A 469 -13.59 -18.77 23.13
N LEU A 470 -13.63 -20.11 23.17
CA LEU A 470 -14.86 -20.85 23.46
C LEU A 470 -15.31 -20.69 24.90
N GLU A 471 -14.36 -20.65 25.85
CA GLU A 471 -14.66 -20.39 27.27
C GLU A 471 -15.38 -19.05 27.46
N PHE A 472 -14.99 -18.02 26.72
CA PHE A 472 -15.59 -16.69 26.74
C PHE A 472 -16.80 -16.54 25.79
N GLY A 473 -17.28 -17.62 25.18
CA GLY A 473 -18.43 -17.60 24.26
C GLY A 473 -18.20 -16.78 22.98
N GLY A 474 -16.94 -16.65 22.57
CA GLY A 474 -16.49 -15.82 21.46
C GLY A 474 -16.51 -16.51 20.09
N SER A 475 -15.83 -15.88 19.13
CA SER A 475 -15.62 -16.39 17.77
C SER A 475 -14.15 -16.36 17.38
N MET A 476 -13.71 -17.39 16.64
CA MET A 476 -12.34 -17.47 16.09
C MET A 476 -12.06 -16.40 15.03
N SER A 477 -13.11 -15.94 14.33
CA SER A 477 -13.02 -14.85 13.36
C SER A 477 -14.13 -13.83 13.56
N GLY A 478 -13.71 -12.60 13.88
CA GLY A 478 -14.56 -11.43 13.95
C GLY A 478 -14.81 -10.77 12.60
N GLU A 479 -13.82 -10.71 11.70
CA GLU A 479 -13.94 -10.03 10.40
C GLU A 479 -13.07 -10.57 9.23
N HIS A 480 -12.07 -11.41 9.49
CA HIS A 480 -11.10 -11.85 8.46
C HIS A 480 -11.55 -13.08 7.64
N GLY A 481 -12.62 -13.76 8.07
CA GLY A 481 -13.04 -15.05 7.56
C GLY A 481 -12.24 -16.20 8.17
N ASP A 482 -12.68 -17.43 7.92
CA ASP A 482 -12.03 -18.64 8.39
C ASP A 482 -10.75 -18.93 7.61
N GLY A 483 -10.83 -18.92 6.28
CA GLY A 483 -9.74 -19.27 5.39
C GLY A 483 -9.05 -20.59 5.76
N LEU A 484 -7.76 -20.71 5.48
CA LEU A 484 -6.94 -21.85 5.90
C LEU A 484 -6.55 -21.78 7.38
N VAL A 485 -6.45 -20.56 7.94
CA VAL A 485 -5.99 -20.35 9.33
C VAL A 485 -6.98 -20.95 10.34
N ARG A 486 -8.29 -20.73 10.15
CA ARG A 486 -9.30 -21.00 11.19
C ARG A 486 -10.28 -22.11 10.85
N SER A 487 -10.39 -22.53 9.59
CA SER A 487 -11.34 -23.58 9.19
C SER A 487 -11.15 -24.89 9.96
N GLY A 488 -9.92 -25.21 10.38
CA GLY A 488 -9.64 -26.39 11.22
C GLY A 488 -10.29 -26.33 12.62
N PHE A 489 -10.69 -25.15 13.09
CA PHE A 489 -11.36 -24.95 14.38
C PHE A 489 -12.89 -24.88 14.28
N ASN A 490 -13.46 -24.90 13.08
CA ASN A 490 -14.92 -24.78 12.90
C ASN A 490 -15.69 -25.94 13.54
N GLU A 491 -15.20 -27.17 13.45
CA GLU A 491 -15.82 -28.31 14.14
C GLU A 491 -15.74 -28.14 15.67
N LYS A 492 -14.60 -27.66 16.19
CA LYS A 492 -14.43 -27.37 17.62
C LYS A 492 -15.42 -26.31 18.10
N MET A 493 -15.66 -25.27 17.29
CA MET A 493 -16.52 -24.14 17.63
C MET A 493 -18.02 -24.46 17.54
N PHE A 494 -18.45 -25.10 16.44
CA PHE A 494 -19.87 -25.34 16.17
C PHE A 494 -20.35 -26.74 16.58
N GLY A 495 -19.43 -27.67 16.85
CA GLY A 495 -19.74 -29.08 17.08
C GLY A 495 -19.96 -29.85 15.77
N SER A 496 -19.87 -31.18 15.86
CA SER A 496 -19.92 -32.07 14.69
C SER A 496 -21.23 -31.97 13.90
N GLN A 497 -22.37 -31.81 14.57
CA GLN A 497 -23.67 -31.69 13.89
C GLN A 497 -23.72 -30.50 12.94
N LEU A 498 -23.33 -29.31 13.41
CA LEU A 498 -23.34 -28.10 12.57
C LEU A 498 -22.21 -28.10 11.55
N TYR A 499 -21.06 -28.68 11.90
CA TYR A 499 -19.98 -28.87 10.93
C TYR A 499 -20.41 -29.78 9.77
N ASP A 500 -21.15 -30.86 10.06
CA ASP A 500 -21.74 -31.73 9.06
C ASP A 500 -22.78 -31.00 8.22
N ALA A 501 -23.62 -30.17 8.84
CA ALA A 501 -24.53 -29.29 8.12
C ALA A 501 -23.77 -28.34 7.17
N PHE A 502 -22.63 -27.77 7.58
CA PHE A 502 -21.79 -26.98 6.69
C PHE A 502 -21.24 -27.78 5.50
N ARG A 503 -20.84 -29.05 5.72
CA ARG A 503 -20.42 -29.94 4.63
C ARG A 503 -21.56 -30.19 3.65
N ASP A 504 -22.79 -30.32 4.14
CA ASP A 504 -23.96 -30.53 3.29
C ASP A 504 -24.38 -29.25 2.54
N VAL A 505 -24.27 -28.07 3.17
CA VAL A 505 -24.37 -26.77 2.46
C VAL A 505 -23.38 -26.72 1.31
N LYS A 506 -22.10 -27.04 1.58
CA LYS A 506 -21.05 -27.02 0.57
C LYS A 506 -21.35 -27.98 -0.59
N LYS A 507 -21.80 -29.21 -0.31
CA LYS A 507 -22.19 -30.18 -1.34
C LYS A 507 -23.40 -29.72 -2.15
N ALA A 508 -24.35 -29.02 -1.53
CA ALA A 508 -25.54 -28.53 -2.22
C ALA A 508 -25.20 -27.47 -3.27
N PHE A 509 -24.33 -26.50 -2.93
CA PHE A 509 -23.88 -25.48 -3.88
C PHE A 509 -22.86 -25.98 -4.89
N ASP A 510 -22.01 -26.92 -4.49
CA ASP A 510 -20.88 -27.38 -5.27
C ASP A 510 -20.71 -28.90 -5.21
N PRO A 511 -21.59 -29.68 -5.87
CA PRO A 511 -21.55 -31.14 -5.84
C PRO A 511 -20.26 -31.75 -6.38
N LYS A 512 -19.52 -31.00 -7.22
CA LYS A 512 -18.26 -31.42 -7.83
C LYS A 512 -17.01 -30.92 -7.08
N GLY A 513 -17.17 -30.08 -6.06
CA GLY A 513 -16.06 -29.56 -5.26
C GLY A 513 -15.14 -28.58 -6.01
N ILE A 514 -15.64 -27.85 -7.01
CA ILE A 514 -14.82 -26.92 -7.82
C ILE A 514 -14.66 -25.53 -7.20
N MET A 515 -15.52 -25.10 -6.28
CA MET A 515 -15.57 -23.73 -5.75
C MET A 515 -14.68 -23.59 -4.51
N ASN A 516 -13.49 -23.00 -4.66
CA ASN A 516 -12.50 -22.72 -3.60
C ASN A 516 -12.42 -23.78 -2.46
N PRO A 517 -12.15 -25.06 -2.77
CA PRO A 517 -12.23 -26.13 -1.76
C PRO A 517 -11.19 -26.00 -0.64
N GLY A 518 -11.50 -26.63 0.50
CA GLY A 518 -10.63 -26.69 1.69
C GLY A 518 -10.68 -25.43 2.55
N LYS A 519 -11.76 -24.64 2.46
CA LYS A 519 -12.06 -23.49 3.32
C LYS A 519 -13.46 -23.66 3.87
N ILE A 520 -13.68 -23.16 5.09
CA ILE A 520 -14.83 -23.35 5.97
C ILE A 520 -15.02 -24.82 6.41
N VAL A 521 -14.97 -25.75 5.47
CA VAL A 521 -15.05 -27.21 5.69
C VAL A 521 -13.92 -27.95 4.97
N ASP A 522 -13.57 -29.13 5.48
CA ASP A 522 -12.58 -30.04 4.92
C ASP A 522 -11.21 -29.36 4.65
N SER A 523 -10.82 -28.45 5.53
CA SER A 523 -9.56 -27.71 5.44
C SER A 523 -8.36 -28.63 5.68
N PRO A 524 -7.23 -28.41 4.98
CA PRO A 524 -5.97 -29.02 5.38
C PRO A 524 -5.54 -28.53 6.77
N PRO A 525 -4.60 -29.24 7.43
CA PRO A 525 -3.97 -28.77 8.66
C PRO A 525 -3.36 -27.37 8.49
N MET A 526 -3.38 -26.57 9.57
CA MET A 526 -2.84 -25.18 9.55
C MET A 526 -1.33 -25.10 9.24
N THR A 527 -0.62 -26.22 9.35
CA THR A 527 0.83 -26.35 9.09
C THR A 527 1.16 -26.59 7.61
N ASP A 528 0.16 -26.89 6.78
CA ASP A 528 0.37 -27.18 5.36
C ASP A 528 0.44 -25.87 4.56
N ASN A 529 1.19 -25.87 3.46
CA ASN A 529 1.30 -24.74 2.52
C ASN A 529 1.84 -23.43 3.12
N LEU A 530 2.60 -23.48 4.20
CA LEU A 530 3.26 -22.29 4.76
C LEU A 530 4.16 -21.63 3.70
N ARG A 531 4.03 -20.30 3.54
CA ARG A 531 4.83 -19.46 2.63
C ARG A 531 6.30 -19.49 3.02
N ILE A 532 6.57 -19.44 4.31
CA ILE A 532 7.89 -19.59 4.92
C ILE A 532 7.71 -20.67 5.99
N GLY A 533 8.45 -21.76 5.85
CA GLY A 533 8.41 -22.92 6.73
C GLY A 533 9.81 -23.52 6.88
N PRO A 534 9.98 -24.65 7.59
CA PRO A 534 11.28 -25.26 7.84
C PRO A 534 12.05 -25.69 6.58
N ALA A 535 11.34 -25.94 5.46
CA ALA A 535 11.95 -26.27 4.17
C ALA A 535 12.34 -25.04 3.34
N TYR A 536 11.93 -23.83 3.75
CA TYR A 536 12.24 -22.59 3.05
C TYR A 536 13.70 -22.22 3.28
N SER A 537 14.41 -21.93 2.20
CA SER A 537 15.74 -21.37 2.24
C SER A 537 15.94 -20.46 1.04
N THR A 538 16.89 -19.53 1.14
CA THR A 538 17.26 -18.64 0.03
C THR A 538 18.71 -18.84 -0.35
N ALA A 539 19.00 -18.74 -1.64
CA ALA A 539 20.38 -18.77 -2.12
C ALA A 539 21.15 -17.54 -1.58
N PRO A 540 22.42 -17.71 -1.15
CA PRO A 540 23.24 -16.58 -0.71
C PRO A 540 23.35 -15.49 -1.80
N PHE A 541 23.17 -14.23 -1.39
CA PHE A 541 23.25 -13.08 -2.29
C PHE A 541 24.32 -12.11 -1.78
N ARG A 542 25.31 -11.79 -2.62
CA ARG A 542 26.34 -10.79 -2.29
C ARG A 542 25.80 -9.40 -2.60
N SER A 543 25.37 -8.67 -1.57
CA SER A 543 24.95 -7.27 -1.71
C SER A 543 26.13 -6.31 -1.83
N VAL A 544 25.92 -5.22 -2.56
CA VAL A 544 26.83 -4.07 -2.63
C VAL A 544 26.48 -3.02 -1.56
N PHE A 545 25.19 -2.83 -1.30
CA PHE A 545 24.68 -2.04 -0.20
C PHE A 545 24.79 -2.77 1.13
N ASP A 546 24.98 -1.96 2.16
CA ASP A 546 24.86 -2.33 3.56
C ASP A 546 23.38 -2.32 3.99
N TYR A 547 22.89 -3.44 4.50
CA TYR A 547 21.53 -3.60 5.03
C TYR A 547 21.46 -3.49 6.56
N GLY A 548 22.60 -3.28 7.23
CA GLY A 548 22.77 -3.33 8.68
C GLY A 548 23.15 -4.74 9.16
N GLU A 549 23.63 -4.84 10.40
CA GLU A 549 24.15 -6.09 10.98
C GLU A 549 23.10 -7.21 11.06
N ASP A 550 21.83 -6.86 11.28
CA ASP A 550 20.72 -7.81 11.46
C ASP A 550 19.84 -7.99 10.20
N SER A 551 20.33 -7.57 9.02
CA SER A 551 19.54 -7.68 7.79
C SER A 551 20.37 -8.01 6.55
N SER A 552 19.74 -8.71 5.63
CA SER A 552 20.30 -9.14 4.34
C SER A 552 19.36 -8.77 3.20
N PHE A 553 19.83 -8.92 1.96
CA PHE A 553 19.00 -8.75 0.77
C PHE A 553 17.73 -9.62 0.81
N ALA A 554 17.85 -10.88 1.26
CA ALA A 554 16.72 -11.80 1.42
C ALA A 554 15.72 -11.30 2.47
N GLN A 555 16.21 -10.93 3.66
CA GLN A 555 15.36 -10.44 4.75
C GLN A 555 14.64 -9.14 4.38
N ALA A 556 15.31 -8.24 3.64
CA ALA A 556 14.69 -7.02 3.13
C ALA A 556 13.53 -7.29 2.16
N ILE A 557 13.61 -8.37 1.36
CA ILE A 557 12.50 -8.83 0.51
C ILE A 557 11.37 -9.43 1.37
N GLU A 558 11.74 -10.22 2.39
CA GLU A 558 10.82 -10.92 3.29
C GLU A 558 10.00 -9.98 4.18
N MET A 559 10.41 -8.72 4.34
CA MET A 559 9.59 -7.67 4.95
C MET A 559 8.22 -7.51 4.28
N CYS A 560 8.10 -7.84 2.99
CA CYS A 560 6.82 -7.82 2.31
C CYS A 560 5.92 -8.98 2.76
N ASN A 561 4.99 -8.66 3.66
CA ASN A 561 4.01 -9.62 4.17
C ASN A 561 2.86 -9.95 3.22
N GLY A 562 2.69 -9.22 2.11
CA GLY A 562 1.64 -9.46 1.12
C GLY A 562 0.36 -8.62 1.26
N GLN A 563 0.29 -7.66 2.20
CA GLN A 563 -0.92 -6.86 2.48
C GLN A 563 -1.42 -5.95 1.33
N GLY A 564 -0.64 -5.78 0.26
CA GLY A 564 -1.06 -5.07 -0.93
C GLY A 564 -1.25 -3.55 -0.75
N ALA A 565 -0.62 -2.89 0.23
CA ALA A 565 -0.69 -1.42 0.37
C ALA A 565 -0.26 -0.68 -0.91
N CYS A 566 0.65 -1.28 -1.69
CA CYS A 566 1.09 -0.81 -2.99
C CYS A 566 0.04 -0.94 -4.12
N ARG A 567 -1.11 -1.57 -3.85
CA ARG A 567 -2.24 -1.70 -4.77
C ARG A 567 -3.28 -0.59 -4.60
N LYS A 568 -3.05 0.39 -3.71
CA LYS A 568 -3.91 1.56 -3.63
C LYS A 568 -3.95 2.28 -4.98
N VAL A 569 -5.13 2.74 -5.34
CA VAL A 569 -5.40 3.27 -6.67
C VAL A 569 -5.43 4.80 -6.73
N HIS A 570 -5.38 5.44 -5.56
CA HIS A 570 -5.45 6.88 -5.38
C HIS A 570 -4.58 7.32 -4.20
N GLY A 571 -4.02 8.52 -4.32
CA GLY A 571 -3.23 9.15 -3.25
C GLY A 571 -1.84 8.54 -3.04
N GLY A 572 -0.92 9.38 -2.58
CA GLY A 572 0.47 9.01 -2.35
C GLY A 572 1.27 8.71 -3.63
N THR A 573 2.52 8.32 -3.41
CA THR A 573 3.55 8.05 -4.41
C THR A 573 3.67 6.56 -4.72
N MET A 574 3.38 5.66 -3.77
CA MET A 574 3.50 4.21 -3.94
C MET A 574 2.20 3.59 -4.48
N CYS A 575 2.17 2.82 -5.57
CA CYS A 575 3.20 2.48 -6.54
C CYS A 575 2.71 2.94 -7.92
N PRO A 576 3.41 3.88 -8.60
CA PRO A 576 2.82 4.60 -9.72
C PRO A 576 2.61 3.70 -10.94
N SER A 577 3.47 2.69 -11.14
CA SER A 577 3.28 1.70 -12.20
C SER A 577 2.05 0.81 -11.97
N TYR A 578 1.77 0.40 -10.73
CA TYR A 578 0.52 -0.31 -10.44
C TYR A 578 -0.68 0.62 -10.61
N MET A 579 -0.59 1.88 -10.18
CA MET A 579 -1.69 2.83 -10.35
C MET A 579 -2.08 2.97 -11.84
N ALA A 580 -1.09 3.09 -12.72
CA ALA A 580 -1.30 3.18 -14.15
C ALA A 580 -1.71 1.84 -14.80
N THR A 581 -1.10 0.72 -14.45
CA THR A 581 -1.29 -0.55 -15.19
C THR A 581 -2.36 -1.46 -14.59
N ARG A 582 -2.61 -1.32 -13.28
CA ARG A 582 -3.41 -2.23 -12.45
C ARG A 582 -2.93 -3.69 -12.51
N ASP A 583 -1.66 -3.92 -12.82
CA ASP A 583 -1.06 -5.26 -12.92
C ASP A 583 -0.29 -5.63 -11.66
N GLU A 584 -0.50 -6.85 -11.13
CA GLU A 584 0.11 -7.30 -9.87
C GLU A 584 1.64 -7.23 -9.93
N GLU A 585 2.24 -7.61 -11.06
CA GLU A 585 3.70 -7.60 -11.25
C GLU A 585 4.30 -6.19 -11.12
N HIS A 586 3.52 -5.15 -11.42
CA HIS A 586 3.93 -3.76 -11.34
C HIS A 586 3.68 -3.14 -9.96
N SER A 587 3.28 -3.93 -8.96
CA SER A 587 3.18 -3.51 -7.57
C SER A 587 4.47 -3.82 -6.78
N THR A 588 4.66 -3.19 -5.62
CA THR A 588 5.78 -3.54 -4.72
C THR A 588 5.69 -4.99 -4.26
N ARG A 589 4.49 -5.47 -3.93
CA ARG A 589 4.25 -6.85 -3.51
C ARG A 589 4.58 -7.85 -4.61
N GLY A 590 4.19 -7.58 -5.85
CA GLY A 590 4.49 -8.43 -6.99
C GLY A 590 6.01 -8.56 -7.20
N ARG A 591 6.73 -7.44 -7.19
CA ARG A 591 8.20 -7.44 -7.31
C ARG A 591 8.90 -8.17 -6.17
N ALA A 592 8.48 -7.93 -4.93
CA ALA A 592 9.02 -8.65 -3.77
C ALA A 592 8.76 -10.16 -3.88
N SER A 593 7.58 -10.56 -4.34
CA SER A 593 7.23 -11.98 -4.53
C SER A 593 8.03 -12.63 -5.64
N ALA A 594 8.28 -11.92 -6.75
CA ALA A 594 9.13 -12.38 -7.84
C ALA A 594 10.59 -12.57 -7.40
N LEU A 595 11.16 -11.58 -6.69
CA LEU A 595 12.52 -11.67 -6.13
C LEU A 595 12.64 -12.82 -5.13
N ARG A 596 11.69 -12.94 -4.19
CA ARG A 596 11.66 -14.04 -3.21
C ARG A 596 11.63 -15.40 -3.91
N ALA A 597 10.76 -15.55 -4.91
CA ALA A 597 10.64 -16.80 -5.64
C ALA A 597 11.90 -17.16 -6.44
N ALA A 598 12.59 -16.17 -7.00
CA ALA A 598 13.87 -16.38 -7.68
C ALA A 598 14.98 -16.78 -6.69
N MET A 599 14.97 -16.25 -5.47
CA MET A 599 15.95 -16.59 -4.43
C MET A 599 15.69 -17.92 -3.74
N SER A 600 14.42 -18.28 -3.55
CA SER A 600 14.02 -19.51 -2.83
C SER A 600 13.97 -20.76 -3.72
N GLY A 601 14.19 -20.62 -5.03
CA GLY A 601 14.08 -21.71 -5.99
C GLY A 601 12.65 -22.08 -6.40
N ALA A 602 11.66 -21.25 -6.05
CA ALA A 602 10.29 -21.41 -6.56
C ALA A 602 10.18 -21.08 -8.07
N LEU A 603 11.10 -20.25 -8.57
CA LEU A 603 11.40 -20.10 -9.99
C LEU A 603 12.61 -20.97 -10.40
N PRO A 604 12.75 -21.34 -11.68
CA PRO A 604 13.89 -22.10 -12.17
C PRO A 604 15.25 -21.50 -11.79
N ALA A 605 16.26 -22.36 -11.66
CA ALA A 605 17.63 -21.91 -11.41
C ALA A 605 18.10 -20.93 -12.49
N GLY A 606 18.74 -19.83 -12.08
CA GLY A 606 19.15 -18.74 -12.97
C GLY A 606 18.16 -17.58 -13.06
N SER A 607 16.94 -17.71 -12.52
CA SER A 607 15.91 -16.66 -12.63
C SER A 607 16.27 -15.30 -12.02
N MET A 608 17.25 -15.22 -11.12
CA MET A 608 17.79 -13.95 -10.62
C MET A 608 18.45 -13.09 -11.72
N THR A 609 18.82 -13.68 -12.86
CA THR A 609 19.46 -13.00 -14.00
C THR A 609 18.66 -13.14 -15.30
N ASP A 610 17.44 -13.68 -15.23
CA ASP A 610 16.60 -13.94 -16.40
C ASP A 610 15.82 -12.69 -16.84
N ARG A 611 15.53 -12.64 -18.15
CA ARG A 611 14.79 -11.54 -18.77
C ARG A 611 13.40 -11.32 -18.16
N ARG A 612 12.69 -12.39 -17.76
CA ARG A 612 11.34 -12.26 -17.22
C ARG A 612 11.32 -11.53 -15.88
N LEU A 613 12.31 -11.75 -15.02
CA LEU A 613 12.43 -11.02 -13.75
C LEU A 613 12.83 -9.57 -14.00
N TYR A 614 13.69 -9.31 -15.00
CA TYR A 614 13.99 -7.95 -15.44
C TYR A 614 12.72 -7.19 -15.82
N GLU A 615 11.83 -7.79 -16.60
CA GLU A 615 10.56 -7.16 -17.02
C GLU A 615 9.65 -6.79 -15.84
N VAL A 616 9.59 -7.63 -14.80
CA VAL A 616 8.85 -7.32 -13.56
C VAL A 616 9.42 -6.07 -12.87
N MET A 617 10.74 -5.89 -12.92
CA MET A 617 11.45 -4.77 -12.30
C MET A 617 11.50 -3.51 -13.18
N ASP A 618 11.29 -3.65 -14.50
CA ASP A 618 11.50 -2.58 -15.50
C ASP A 618 10.58 -1.38 -15.26
N LEU A 619 9.30 -1.63 -14.94
CA LEU A 619 8.35 -0.56 -14.60
C LEU A 619 8.49 0.01 -13.18
N CYS A 620 9.52 -0.36 -12.42
CA CYS A 620 9.80 0.33 -11.15
C CYS A 620 10.49 1.67 -11.45
N LEU A 621 9.88 2.79 -11.04
CA LEU A 621 10.39 4.15 -11.30
C LEU A 621 11.50 4.59 -10.32
N ASP A 622 11.97 3.71 -9.43
CA ASP A 622 12.98 4.03 -8.40
C ASP A 622 12.59 5.28 -7.56
N CYS A 623 11.29 5.45 -7.31
CA CYS A 623 10.74 6.69 -6.75
C CYS A 623 10.88 6.79 -5.22
N LYS A 624 11.33 5.73 -4.55
CA LYS A 624 11.38 5.57 -3.07
C LYS A 624 10.04 5.72 -2.34
N GLY A 625 8.92 5.84 -3.06
CA GLY A 625 7.59 5.90 -2.44
C GLY A 625 7.29 4.67 -1.57
N CYS A 626 7.76 3.49 -1.96
CA CYS A 626 7.62 2.28 -1.14
C CYS A 626 8.44 2.29 0.15
N LYS A 627 9.62 2.93 0.16
CA LYS A 627 10.45 3.09 1.35
C LYS A 627 9.72 3.87 2.45
N ALA A 628 8.97 4.91 2.05
CA ALA A 628 8.25 5.77 2.97
C ALA A 628 6.82 5.28 3.25
N GLU A 629 6.03 5.02 2.20
CA GLU A 629 4.59 4.77 2.32
C GLU A 629 4.22 3.29 2.50
N CYS A 630 5.16 2.35 2.30
CA CYS A 630 4.88 0.96 2.65
C CYS A 630 4.99 0.85 4.18
N PRO A 631 3.92 0.44 4.88
CA PRO A 631 4.02 0.28 6.33
C PRO A 631 5.09 -0.74 6.75
N SER A 632 5.44 -1.68 5.88
CA SER A 632 6.47 -2.71 6.10
C SER A 632 7.89 -2.29 5.66
N ASN A 633 8.16 -1.00 5.46
CA ASN A 633 9.49 -0.45 5.14
C ASN A 633 10.20 -1.08 3.91
N VAL A 634 9.44 -1.62 2.94
CA VAL A 634 10.05 -2.24 1.75
C VAL A 634 10.67 -1.16 0.85
N ASP A 635 11.99 -1.11 0.79
CA ASP A 635 12.74 -0.28 -0.16
C ASP A 635 12.98 -1.01 -1.49
N MET A 636 11.94 -1.04 -2.33
CA MET A 636 12.04 -1.66 -3.68
C MET A 636 13.07 -0.96 -4.58
N THR A 637 13.43 0.29 -4.30
CA THR A 637 14.42 1.02 -5.10
C THR A 637 15.81 0.44 -4.84
N LYS A 638 16.18 0.27 -3.56
CA LYS A 638 17.41 -0.39 -3.15
C LYS A 638 17.49 -1.83 -3.66
N LEU A 639 16.39 -2.58 -3.51
CA LEU A 639 16.30 -3.96 -4.02
C LEU A 639 16.49 -4.05 -5.55
N LYS A 640 15.93 -3.10 -6.30
CA LYS A 640 16.09 -3.05 -7.76
C LYS A 640 17.52 -2.77 -8.18
N TYR A 641 18.23 -1.87 -7.49
CA TYR A 641 19.62 -1.57 -7.84
C TYR A 641 20.55 -2.79 -7.72
N GLU A 642 20.42 -3.56 -6.64
CA GLU A 642 21.15 -4.82 -6.44
C GLU A 642 20.79 -5.87 -7.50
N PHE A 643 19.48 -6.00 -7.78
CA PHE A 643 19.02 -6.88 -8.86
C PHE A 643 19.64 -6.47 -10.20
N LEU A 644 19.64 -5.18 -10.56
CA LEU A 644 20.20 -4.71 -11.82
C LEU A 644 21.72 -4.90 -11.89
N ASP A 645 22.45 -4.64 -10.81
CA ASP A 645 23.91 -4.92 -10.74
C ASP A 645 24.18 -6.40 -11.05
N LYS A 646 23.41 -7.29 -10.41
CA LYS A 646 23.54 -8.74 -10.64
C LYS A 646 23.12 -9.16 -12.04
N TYR A 647 22.01 -8.62 -12.54
CA TYR A 647 21.50 -8.89 -13.88
C TYR A 647 22.52 -8.48 -14.95
N HIS A 648 23.11 -7.29 -14.83
CA HIS A 648 24.07 -6.78 -15.79
C HIS A 648 25.49 -7.36 -15.63
N GLU A 649 25.85 -7.90 -14.47
CA GLU A 649 27.04 -8.75 -14.32
C GLU A 649 26.95 -9.97 -15.27
N ALA A 650 25.76 -10.57 -15.39
CA ALA A 650 25.53 -11.73 -16.25
C ALA A 650 25.24 -11.38 -17.72
N ASN A 651 24.47 -10.31 -17.96
CA ASN A 651 23.94 -9.99 -19.30
C ASN A 651 24.66 -8.82 -20.00
N GLY A 652 25.53 -8.09 -19.29
CA GLY A 652 26.12 -6.85 -19.78
C GLY A 652 25.13 -5.69 -19.82
N HIS A 653 25.64 -4.50 -20.14
CA HIS A 653 24.83 -3.28 -20.29
C HIS A 653 24.63 -2.95 -21.76
N SER A 654 23.41 -2.54 -22.13
CA SER A 654 23.07 -2.03 -23.45
C SER A 654 23.71 -0.66 -23.72
N LEU A 655 23.77 -0.25 -25.00
CA LEU A 655 24.24 1.09 -25.37
C LEU A 655 23.42 2.20 -24.69
N ARG A 656 22.09 2.00 -24.58
CA ARG A 656 21.18 2.94 -23.91
C ARG A 656 21.52 3.10 -22.43
N GLU A 657 21.76 2.00 -21.73
CA GLU A 657 22.19 2.02 -20.32
C GLU A 657 23.54 2.70 -20.15
N TRP A 658 24.49 2.48 -21.05
CA TRP A 658 25.76 3.21 -21.06
C TRP A 658 25.58 4.70 -21.24
N ILE A 659 24.71 5.13 -22.16
CA ILE A 659 24.38 6.54 -22.38
C ILE A 659 23.80 7.16 -21.11
N PHE A 660 22.73 6.57 -20.57
CA PHE A 660 22.04 7.15 -19.40
C PHE A 660 22.86 7.07 -18.11
N GLY A 661 23.55 5.95 -17.87
CA GLY A 661 24.44 5.78 -16.71
C GLY A 661 25.63 6.76 -16.72
N ASN A 662 25.99 7.30 -17.89
CA ASN A 662 27.12 8.23 -18.05
C ASN A 662 26.68 9.64 -18.46
N ILE A 663 25.42 10.01 -18.19
CA ILE A 663 24.87 11.29 -18.62
C ILE A 663 25.71 12.49 -18.15
N GLY A 664 26.33 12.43 -16.96
CA GLY A 664 27.22 13.50 -16.49
C GLY A 664 28.43 13.77 -17.40
N ALA A 665 29.05 12.72 -17.96
CA ALA A 665 30.15 12.87 -18.89
C ALA A 665 29.67 13.36 -20.26
N LEU A 666 28.52 12.85 -20.72
CA LEU A 666 27.89 13.27 -21.97
C LEU A 666 27.44 14.72 -21.92
N SER A 667 26.83 15.18 -20.83
CA SER A 667 26.39 16.56 -20.66
C SER A 667 27.57 17.54 -20.65
N ARG A 668 28.72 17.15 -20.08
CA ARG A 668 29.94 17.96 -20.16
C ARG A 668 30.40 18.15 -21.61
N LEU A 669 30.44 17.07 -22.38
CA LEU A 669 30.82 17.12 -23.80
C LEU A 669 29.77 17.91 -24.60
N GLY A 670 28.50 17.61 -24.40
CA GLY A 670 27.37 18.24 -25.06
C GLY A 670 27.35 19.75 -24.85
N SER A 671 27.58 20.21 -23.62
CA SER A 671 27.69 21.62 -23.25
C SER A 671 28.91 22.31 -23.86
N SER A 672 30.07 21.64 -23.91
CA SER A 672 31.28 22.19 -24.56
C SER A 672 31.10 22.42 -26.08
N LEU A 673 30.13 21.73 -26.69
CA LEU A 673 29.78 21.83 -28.11
C LEU A 673 28.32 22.31 -28.31
N ALA A 674 27.74 23.01 -27.33
CA ALA A 674 26.28 23.24 -27.24
C ALA A 674 25.60 23.71 -28.54
N PRO A 675 26.11 24.69 -29.32
CA PRO A 675 25.47 25.10 -30.57
C PRO A 675 25.32 23.94 -31.57
N VAL A 676 26.34 23.09 -31.68
CA VAL A 676 26.37 21.93 -32.57
C VAL A 676 25.49 20.81 -32.01
N SER A 677 25.67 20.47 -30.73
CA SER A 677 24.88 19.45 -30.02
C SER A 677 23.38 19.71 -30.13
N ASN A 678 22.96 20.95 -29.88
CA ASN A 678 21.55 21.36 -29.93
C ASN A 678 21.01 21.40 -31.37
N TRP A 679 21.84 21.79 -32.35
CA TRP A 679 21.43 21.76 -33.76
C TRP A 679 21.21 20.32 -34.24
N MET A 680 22.09 19.39 -33.87
CA MET A 680 21.96 17.97 -34.21
C MET A 680 20.74 17.29 -33.56
N ALA A 681 20.27 17.78 -32.41
CA ALA A 681 19.13 17.21 -31.67
C ALA A 681 17.74 17.61 -32.24
N LYS A 682 17.68 18.58 -33.17
CA LYS A 682 16.41 19.14 -33.70
C LYS A 682 15.75 18.30 -34.81
N PRO A 683 16.47 17.77 -35.82
CA PRO A 683 15.83 17.13 -36.97
C PRO A 683 15.04 15.88 -36.58
N GLY A 684 13.82 15.74 -37.11
CA GLY A 684 12.95 14.59 -36.84
C GLY A 684 13.53 13.24 -37.27
N PHE A 685 14.44 13.22 -38.27
CA PHE A 685 15.12 11.99 -38.68
C PHE A 685 16.10 11.48 -37.61
N VAL A 686 16.76 12.37 -36.87
CA VAL A 686 17.67 12.01 -35.76
C VAL A 686 16.87 11.37 -34.64
N ARG A 687 15.71 11.93 -34.30
CA ARG A 687 14.82 11.35 -33.28
C ARG A 687 14.32 9.96 -33.67
N ARG A 688 13.94 9.74 -34.94
CA ARG A 688 13.58 8.40 -35.46
C ARG A 688 14.77 7.43 -35.42
N MET A 689 15.99 7.90 -35.65
CA MET A 689 17.19 7.09 -35.54
C MET A 689 17.46 6.69 -34.09
N LEU A 690 17.37 7.64 -33.15
CA LEU A 690 17.54 7.38 -31.71
C LEU A 690 16.48 6.42 -31.16
N GLU A 691 15.22 6.56 -31.58
CA GLU A 691 14.15 5.61 -31.27
C GLU A 691 14.50 4.20 -31.74
N LYS A 692 14.93 4.04 -33.00
CA LYS A 692 15.23 2.73 -33.57
C LYS A 692 16.52 2.08 -33.07
N GLN A 693 17.57 2.86 -32.83
CA GLN A 693 18.91 2.33 -32.51
C GLN A 693 19.23 2.35 -31.02
N VAL A 694 18.70 3.33 -30.30
CA VAL A 694 18.98 3.53 -28.87
C VAL A 694 17.75 3.25 -28.01
N GLY A 695 16.53 3.35 -28.55
CA GLY A 695 15.29 3.16 -27.79
C GLY A 695 14.83 4.41 -27.03
N ILE A 696 15.19 5.60 -27.50
CA ILE A 696 14.69 6.88 -26.96
C ILE A 696 13.47 7.32 -27.77
N ASP A 697 12.31 7.49 -27.12
CA ASP A 697 11.04 7.77 -27.80
C ASP A 697 11.10 9.09 -28.58
N LYS A 698 10.73 9.04 -29.88
CA LYS A 698 10.78 10.21 -30.77
C LYS A 698 9.85 11.35 -30.35
N ARG A 699 8.81 11.05 -29.56
CA ARG A 699 7.83 12.01 -29.03
C ARG A 699 8.44 12.87 -27.93
N ARG A 700 9.57 12.47 -27.35
CA ARG A 700 10.26 13.25 -26.31
C ARG A 700 11.20 14.30 -26.93
N PRO A 701 11.00 15.59 -26.60
CA PRO A 701 12.02 16.60 -26.79
C PRO A 701 13.28 16.23 -26.01
N LEU A 702 14.45 16.31 -26.67
CA LEU A 702 15.73 16.11 -25.99
C LEU A 702 16.11 17.38 -25.22
N PRO A 703 16.68 17.25 -24.00
CA PRO A 703 17.13 18.40 -23.23
C PRO A 703 18.25 19.12 -23.98
N LEU A 704 18.18 20.45 -24.00
CA LEU A 704 19.17 21.30 -24.65
C LEU A 704 20.33 21.59 -23.70
N PHE A 705 21.54 21.68 -24.26
CA PHE A 705 22.73 22.06 -23.51
C PHE A 705 22.99 23.56 -23.59
N VAL A 706 23.61 24.13 -22.56
CA VAL A 706 24.07 25.53 -22.55
C VAL A 706 25.56 25.63 -22.86
N SER A 707 25.99 26.71 -23.53
CA SER A 707 27.41 26.94 -23.86
C SER A 707 28.24 27.38 -22.64
N GLN A 708 27.60 28.06 -21.68
CA GLN A 708 28.22 28.47 -20.42
C GLN A 708 27.55 27.70 -19.28
N SER A 709 28.28 26.79 -18.66
CA SER A 709 27.81 26.01 -17.52
C SER A 709 27.63 26.89 -16.27
N PHE A 710 26.85 26.43 -15.28
CA PHE A 710 26.71 27.11 -13.99
C PHE A 710 28.07 27.33 -13.32
N VAL A 711 28.88 26.26 -13.20
CA VAL A 711 30.22 26.33 -12.59
C VAL A 711 31.15 27.28 -13.35
N GLN A 712 31.09 27.31 -14.68
CA GLN A 712 31.87 28.26 -15.49
C GLN A 712 31.45 29.71 -15.21
N TRP A 713 30.14 29.97 -15.17
CA TRP A 713 29.60 31.28 -14.82
C TRP A 713 30.03 31.71 -13.41
N PHE A 714 29.90 30.83 -12.41
CA PHE A 714 30.23 31.13 -11.02
C PHE A 714 31.71 31.48 -10.84
N ARG A 715 32.61 30.77 -11.54
CA ARG A 715 34.04 31.09 -11.55
C ARG A 715 34.34 32.40 -12.27
N ALA A 716 33.68 32.66 -13.41
CA ALA A 716 33.89 33.86 -14.19
C ALA A 716 33.49 35.15 -13.45
N ARG A 717 32.49 35.08 -12.54
CA ARG A 717 32.12 36.21 -11.67
C ARG A 717 33.04 36.39 -10.45
N GLY A 718 34.03 35.52 -10.23
CA GLY A 718 34.94 35.58 -9.08
C GLY A 718 34.41 34.92 -7.79
N GLY A 719 33.33 34.15 -7.85
CA GLY A 719 32.70 33.52 -6.69
C GLY A 719 31.68 34.39 -5.95
N SER A 720 31.33 33.96 -4.73
CA SER A 720 30.49 34.71 -3.79
C SER A 720 31.32 35.81 -3.12
N PRO A 721 30.83 37.05 -2.99
CA PRO A 721 31.58 38.12 -2.36
C PRO A 721 31.78 37.86 -0.86
N ASP A 722 32.91 38.30 -0.30
CA ASP A 722 33.21 38.15 1.14
C ASP A 722 32.16 38.85 2.03
N SER A 723 31.51 39.90 1.52
CA SER A 723 30.41 40.60 2.21
C SER A 723 29.19 39.73 2.47
N ALA A 724 29.07 38.58 1.79
CA ALA A 724 28.00 37.62 1.99
C ALA A 724 28.30 36.61 3.11
N ALA A 725 29.46 36.62 3.77
CA ALA A 725 29.81 35.64 4.81
C ALA A 725 29.24 35.93 6.21
N LYS A 726 28.06 36.58 6.32
CA LYS A 726 27.49 36.98 7.62
C LYS A 726 27.11 35.78 8.48
N HIS A 727 26.55 34.74 7.85
CA HIS A 727 26.08 33.52 8.49
C HIS A 727 26.99 32.31 8.17
N GLY A 728 28.19 32.56 7.63
CA GLY A 728 29.16 31.52 7.25
C GLY A 728 29.02 31.05 5.81
N GLN A 729 29.47 29.82 5.56
CA GLN A 729 29.53 29.22 4.23
C GLN A 729 28.37 28.24 3.99
N VAL A 730 27.91 28.19 2.74
CA VAL A 730 27.00 27.15 2.23
C VAL A 730 27.60 26.52 0.98
N VAL A 731 27.59 25.19 0.93
CA VAL A 731 28.11 24.42 -0.21
C VAL A 731 26.96 24.11 -1.15
N LEU A 732 26.94 24.74 -2.33
CA LEU A 732 25.95 24.44 -3.36
C LEU A 732 26.48 23.34 -4.29
N PHE A 733 25.87 22.15 -4.24
CA PHE A 733 26.20 21.03 -5.11
C PHE A 733 25.73 21.28 -6.55
N PRO A 734 26.65 21.43 -7.53
CA PRO A 734 26.27 21.71 -8.91
C PRO A 734 25.90 20.39 -9.61
N ASP A 735 24.65 19.96 -9.43
CA ASP A 735 24.15 18.74 -10.08
C ASP A 735 24.27 18.80 -11.62
N THR A 736 24.19 17.62 -12.25
CA THR A 736 24.46 17.48 -13.69
C THR A 736 23.55 18.34 -14.55
N PHE A 737 22.26 18.43 -14.22
CA PHE A 737 21.27 19.13 -15.04
C PHE A 737 21.31 20.63 -14.79
N THR A 738 21.39 21.06 -13.52
CA THR A 738 21.61 22.47 -13.19
C THR A 738 22.89 22.99 -13.84
N ASN A 739 23.97 22.20 -13.87
CA ASN A 739 25.22 22.70 -14.42
C ASN A 739 25.23 22.84 -15.95
N TYR A 740 24.64 21.89 -16.70
CA TYR A 740 24.79 21.81 -18.16
C TYR A 740 23.52 22.07 -18.98
N ASN A 741 22.35 22.08 -18.36
CA ASN A 741 21.05 22.28 -19.02
C ASN A 741 20.34 23.53 -18.48
N HIS A 742 20.35 23.72 -17.16
CA HIS A 742 19.56 24.73 -16.46
C HIS A 742 20.40 25.61 -15.50
N PRO A 743 21.46 26.29 -15.99
CA PRO A 743 22.34 27.10 -15.16
C PRO A 743 21.62 28.27 -14.47
N GLU A 744 20.48 28.70 -15.00
CA GLU A 744 19.60 29.69 -14.38
C GLU A 744 19.18 29.31 -12.96
N LEU A 745 18.96 28.03 -12.68
CA LEU A 745 18.56 27.55 -11.36
C LEU A 745 19.69 27.73 -10.34
N GLY A 746 20.92 27.37 -10.73
CA GLY A 746 22.09 27.59 -9.88
C GLY A 746 22.34 29.07 -9.62
N ARG A 747 22.12 29.94 -10.62
CA ARG A 747 22.23 31.40 -10.46
C ARG A 747 21.18 31.95 -9.49
N ALA A 748 19.94 31.49 -9.62
CA ALA A 748 18.85 31.84 -8.71
C ALA A 748 19.15 31.39 -7.28
N ALA A 749 19.64 30.15 -7.08
CA ALA A 749 20.05 29.65 -5.78
C ALA A 749 21.16 30.48 -5.15
N VAL A 750 22.19 30.85 -5.93
CA VAL A 750 23.24 31.75 -5.46
C VAL A 750 22.67 33.11 -5.04
N LYS A 751 21.78 33.72 -5.84
CA LYS A 751 21.11 34.99 -5.49
C LYS A 751 20.37 34.88 -4.15
N VAL A 752 19.58 33.83 -3.95
CA VAL A 752 18.80 33.61 -2.73
C VAL A 752 19.71 33.38 -1.51
N MET A 753 20.73 32.54 -1.64
CA MET A 753 21.67 32.25 -0.55
C MET A 753 22.52 33.48 -0.16
N GLU A 754 22.96 34.27 -1.14
CA GLU A 754 23.69 35.52 -0.89
C GLU A 754 22.79 36.57 -0.23
N ALA A 755 21.50 36.65 -0.62
CA ALA A 755 20.52 37.52 0.04
C ALA A 755 20.25 37.10 1.50
N LEU A 756 20.26 35.79 1.78
CA LEU A 756 20.23 35.23 3.13
C LEU A 756 21.52 35.47 3.93
N GLY A 757 22.55 36.10 3.34
CA GLY A 757 23.79 36.42 4.01
C GLY A 757 24.73 35.23 4.21
N TYR A 758 24.72 34.28 3.26
CA TYR A 758 25.67 33.17 3.19
C TYR A 758 26.69 33.34 2.05
N GLN A 759 27.94 32.95 2.32
CA GLN A 759 28.96 32.82 1.29
C GLN A 759 28.77 31.49 0.56
N VAL A 760 28.43 31.55 -0.73
CA VAL A 760 28.23 30.33 -1.51
C VAL A 760 29.55 29.77 -2.00
N VAL A 761 29.76 28.47 -1.79
CA VAL A 761 30.89 27.70 -2.29
C VAL A 761 30.38 26.66 -3.30
N VAL A 762 30.98 26.61 -4.48
CA VAL A 762 30.65 25.63 -5.52
C VAL A 762 31.86 24.73 -5.79
N PRO A 763 31.94 23.55 -5.14
CA PRO A 763 33.11 22.69 -5.24
C PRO A 763 33.18 21.93 -6.57
N LYS A 764 34.34 21.34 -6.85
CA LYS A 764 34.53 20.48 -8.03
C LYS A 764 34.08 19.05 -7.69
N VAL A 765 32.86 18.71 -8.10
CA VAL A 765 32.24 17.41 -7.80
C VAL A 765 32.19 16.46 -9.00
N LYS A 766 31.83 15.20 -8.73
CA LYS A 766 31.40 14.21 -9.73
C LYS A 766 29.87 14.23 -9.84
N CYS A 767 29.32 13.48 -10.81
CA CYS A 767 27.89 13.21 -10.84
C CYS A 767 27.47 12.51 -9.53
N CYS A 768 26.28 12.77 -9.01
CA CYS A 768 25.78 12.13 -7.78
C CYS A 768 25.67 10.60 -7.87
N GLY A 769 25.83 9.99 -9.04
CA GLY A 769 25.83 8.53 -9.19
C GLY A 769 24.44 7.92 -9.32
N ARG A 770 23.36 8.68 -9.09
CA ARG A 770 21.98 8.22 -9.28
C ARG A 770 21.68 7.63 -10.66
N PRO A 771 22.12 8.24 -11.80
CA PRO A 771 21.96 7.62 -13.11
C PRO A 771 22.71 6.29 -13.27
N MET A 772 23.82 6.10 -12.54
CA MET A 772 24.58 4.85 -12.54
C MET A 772 23.81 3.77 -11.76
N MET A 773 23.31 4.09 -10.56
CA MET A 773 22.52 3.16 -9.74
C MET A 773 21.26 2.68 -10.47
N SER A 774 20.52 3.58 -11.14
CA SER A 774 19.31 3.20 -11.88
C SER A 774 19.55 2.23 -13.03
N LYS A 775 20.80 2.09 -13.49
CA LYS A 775 21.23 1.18 -14.55
C LYS A 775 22.14 0.06 -14.04
N GLY A 776 22.18 -0.19 -12.72
CA GLY A 776 22.97 -1.28 -12.13
C GLY A 776 24.49 -1.08 -12.18
N MET A 777 24.99 0.15 -12.38
CA MET A 777 26.44 0.44 -12.41
C MET A 777 26.99 0.75 -11.01
N MET A 778 26.78 -0.14 -10.04
CA MET A 778 26.93 0.17 -8.61
C MET A 778 28.38 0.50 -8.21
N SER A 779 29.36 -0.22 -8.76
CA SER A 779 30.79 0.08 -8.51
C SER A 779 31.18 1.50 -8.91
N ARG A 780 30.61 2.01 -10.01
CA ARG A 780 30.88 3.38 -10.51
C ARG A 780 30.13 4.43 -9.70
N ALA A 781 28.90 4.12 -9.32
CA ALA A 781 28.14 4.94 -8.38
C ALA A 781 28.90 5.10 -7.06
N ARG A 782 29.44 4.01 -6.51
CA ARG A 782 30.24 4.01 -5.28
C ARG A 782 31.49 4.88 -5.38
N ALA A 783 32.21 4.79 -6.50
CA ALA A 783 33.39 5.62 -6.74
C ALA A 783 33.05 7.13 -6.79
N ASN A 784 31.93 7.49 -7.43
CA ASN A 784 31.46 8.88 -7.44
C ASN A 784 30.98 9.33 -6.05
N ALA A 785 30.26 8.48 -5.32
CA ALA A 785 29.79 8.77 -3.98
C ALA A 785 30.97 9.08 -3.04
N ARG A 786 32.00 8.20 -3.04
CA ARG A 786 33.22 8.42 -2.25
C ARG A 786 33.89 9.75 -2.59
N ALA A 787 34.09 10.04 -3.88
CA ALA A 787 34.73 11.29 -4.30
C ALA A 787 33.92 12.54 -3.90
N ASN A 788 32.58 12.46 -3.93
CA ASN A 788 31.71 13.55 -3.53
C ASN A 788 31.72 13.74 -2.00
N VAL A 789 31.66 12.65 -1.22
CA VAL A 789 31.80 12.69 0.24
C VAL A 789 33.16 13.28 0.63
N ASP A 790 34.25 12.81 0.00
CA ASP A 790 35.59 13.32 0.26
C ASP A 790 35.70 14.83 0.00
N THR A 791 35.00 15.32 -1.02
CA THR A 791 34.98 16.76 -1.37
C THR A 791 34.09 17.58 -0.43
N ALA A 792 32.92 17.06 -0.04
CA ALA A 792 31.96 17.78 0.78
C ALA A 792 32.31 17.78 2.28
N HIS A 793 32.93 16.69 2.74
CA HIS A 793 33.25 16.47 4.15
C HIS A 793 34.05 17.61 4.76
N ASP A 794 35.07 18.13 4.06
CA ASP A 794 35.95 19.17 4.61
C ASP A 794 35.17 20.45 4.92
N TYR A 795 34.22 20.84 4.07
CA TYR A 795 33.35 21.98 4.30
C TYR A 795 32.32 21.73 5.42
N VAL A 796 31.74 20.52 5.43
CA VAL A 796 30.74 20.15 6.44
C VAL A 796 31.36 20.06 7.83
N ALA A 797 32.59 19.59 7.93
CA ALA A 797 33.36 19.58 9.18
C ALA A 797 33.63 20.99 9.72
N GLU A 798 33.67 22.00 8.85
CA GLU A 798 33.75 23.42 9.21
C GLU A 798 32.38 24.07 9.50
N GLY A 799 31.29 23.28 9.49
CA GLY A 799 29.94 23.72 9.83
C GLY A 799 29.08 24.14 8.64
N ALA A 800 29.58 24.03 7.40
CA ALA A 800 28.80 24.38 6.22
C ALA A 800 27.69 23.34 5.93
N LYS A 801 26.55 23.79 5.42
CA LYS A 801 25.50 22.90 4.90
C LYS A 801 25.77 22.55 3.43
N LEU A 802 25.53 21.30 3.06
CA LEU A 802 25.55 20.85 1.67
C LEU A 802 24.14 20.94 1.08
N VAL A 803 23.97 21.80 0.08
CA VAL A 803 22.65 22.13 -0.47
C VAL A 803 22.59 21.75 -1.94
N GLY A 804 21.46 21.19 -2.36
CA GLY A 804 21.21 20.83 -3.77
C GLY A 804 19.84 21.26 -4.27
N ILE A 805 19.74 21.38 -5.60
CA ILE A 805 18.54 21.82 -6.32
C ILE A 805 17.76 20.59 -6.82
N GLU A 806 18.41 19.68 -7.54
CA GLU A 806 17.76 18.47 -8.05
C GLU A 806 17.52 17.41 -6.94
N PRO A 807 16.26 17.14 -6.54
CA PRO A 807 15.99 16.34 -5.34
C PRO A 807 16.50 14.91 -5.43
N SER A 808 16.35 14.26 -6.58
CA SER A 808 16.81 12.88 -6.78
C SER A 808 18.32 12.70 -6.68
N CYS A 809 19.08 13.79 -6.81
CA CYS A 809 20.54 13.78 -6.85
C CYS A 809 21.14 14.12 -5.49
N ILE A 810 20.62 15.16 -4.83
CA ILE A 810 21.10 15.58 -3.52
C ILE A 810 20.63 14.67 -2.39
N LEU A 811 19.39 14.17 -2.43
CA LEU A 811 18.90 13.25 -1.41
C LEU A 811 19.58 11.87 -1.45
N SER A 812 20.31 11.54 -2.51
CA SER A 812 21.18 10.34 -2.51
C SER A 812 22.32 10.45 -1.49
N PHE A 813 22.76 11.65 -1.10
CA PHE A 813 23.78 11.82 -0.06
C PHE A 813 23.27 11.44 1.32
N GLY A 814 22.02 11.79 1.63
CA GLY A 814 21.36 11.46 2.90
C GLY A 814 20.85 10.02 3.00
N ASP A 815 20.71 9.32 1.87
CA ASP A 815 20.07 8.00 1.82
C ASP A 815 20.94 6.92 1.15
N ASP A 816 21.08 6.97 -0.19
CA ASP A 816 21.79 5.92 -0.93
C ASP A 816 23.28 5.83 -0.54
N TYR A 817 23.94 6.96 -0.28
CA TYR A 817 25.38 7.00 0.00
C TYR A 817 25.71 6.32 1.33
N VAL A 818 24.86 6.50 2.33
CA VAL A 818 25.00 5.88 3.64
C VAL A 818 25.03 4.36 3.49
N ASP A 819 24.09 3.80 2.74
CA ASP A 819 24.05 2.37 2.48
C ASP A 819 25.18 1.90 1.55
N LEU A 820 25.63 2.71 0.60
CA LEU A 820 26.60 2.30 -0.45
C LEU A 820 28.06 2.36 0.01
N LEU A 821 28.37 3.32 0.89
CA LEU A 821 29.71 3.55 1.43
C LEU A 821 29.96 2.83 2.75
N GLY A 822 28.88 2.42 3.43
CA GLY A 822 28.89 1.72 4.70
C GLY A 822 28.26 2.59 5.78
N ARG A 823 27.35 2.02 6.56
CA ARG A 823 26.60 2.78 7.56
C ARG A 823 27.52 3.38 8.62
N ASP A 824 28.63 2.73 8.96
CA ASP A 824 29.55 3.21 10.01
C ASP A 824 30.63 4.18 9.54
N ASP A 825 30.59 4.60 8.27
CA ASP A 825 31.53 5.59 7.74
C ASP A 825 31.17 7.00 8.25
N GLU A 826 31.84 7.44 9.31
CA GLU A 826 31.61 8.73 9.99
C GLU A 826 31.60 9.92 9.03
N ARG A 827 32.49 9.92 8.02
CA ARG A 827 32.54 11.00 7.02
C ARG A 827 31.29 11.06 6.16
N THR A 828 30.75 9.90 5.80
CA THR A 828 29.49 9.80 5.03
C THR A 828 28.32 10.23 5.89
N ARG A 829 28.25 9.82 7.17
CA ARG A 829 27.20 10.27 8.10
C ARG A 829 27.23 11.79 8.29
N ALA A 830 28.41 12.37 8.55
CA ALA A 830 28.54 13.82 8.70
C ALA A 830 28.01 14.59 7.48
N VAL A 831 28.35 14.13 6.26
CA VAL A 831 27.84 14.73 5.03
C VAL A 831 26.34 14.53 4.88
N ALA A 832 25.82 13.32 5.16
CA ALA A 832 24.39 13.01 5.11
C ALA A 832 23.57 13.92 6.05
N ASP A 833 24.00 14.06 7.31
CA ASP A 833 23.33 14.85 8.35
C ASP A 833 23.31 16.36 8.06
N ASN A 834 24.22 16.83 7.19
CA ASN A 834 24.32 18.23 6.78
C ASN A 834 23.86 18.47 5.34
N THR A 835 23.24 17.47 4.70
CA THR A 835 22.66 17.59 3.37
C THR A 835 21.23 18.11 3.44
N MET A 836 20.90 19.10 2.62
CA MET A 836 19.57 19.71 2.54
C MET A 836 19.16 19.97 1.08
N LEU A 837 17.86 19.90 0.79
CA LEU A 837 17.29 20.57 -0.37
C LEU A 837 17.37 22.09 -0.21
N VAL A 838 17.29 22.82 -1.32
CA VAL A 838 17.36 24.29 -1.31
C VAL A 838 16.28 24.92 -0.44
N GLU A 839 15.06 24.40 -0.45
CA GLU A 839 13.96 24.86 0.39
C GLU A 839 14.16 24.53 1.88
N GLU A 840 14.76 23.39 2.21
CA GLU A 840 15.11 23.03 3.59
C GLU A 840 16.17 23.99 4.12
N PHE A 841 17.16 24.32 3.28
CA PHE A 841 18.18 25.31 3.62
C PHE A 841 17.61 26.72 3.79
N VAL A 842 16.73 27.19 2.89
CA VAL A 842 16.09 28.51 3.02
C VAL A 842 15.29 28.59 4.31
N ARG A 843 14.50 27.55 4.63
CA ARG A 843 13.78 27.46 5.90
C ARG A 843 14.73 27.48 7.10
N HIS A 844 15.79 26.67 7.07
CA HIS A 844 16.82 26.64 8.12
C HIS A 844 17.46 28.03 8.33
N ALA A 845 17.83 28.71 7.25
CA ALA A 845 18.43 30.03 7.30
C ALA A 845 17.50 31.09 7.91
N LEU A 846 16.20 31.06 7.55
CA LEU A 846 15.19 31.98 8.07
C LEU A 846 14.87 31.76 9.55
N LEU A 847 14.70 30.49 9.97
CA LEU A 847 14.23 30.15 11.30
C LEU A 847 15.35 30.00 12.33
N GLU A 848 16.45 29.34 11.95
CA GLU A 848 17.49 28.91 12.90
C GLU A 848 18.70 29.84 12.87
N SER A 849 19.04 30.39 11.71
CA SER A 849 20.25 31.22 11.54
C SER A 849 19.98 32.73 11.61
N GLY A 850 18.72 33.13 11.73
CA GLY A 850 18.30 34.54 11.81
C GLY A 850 18.43 35.33 10.51
N GLY A 851 18.51 34.65 9.36
CA GLY A 851 18.48 35.27 8.04
C GLY A 851 17.12 35.89 7.75
N SER A 852 17.09 36.92 6.90
CA SER A 852 15.84 37.53 6.42
C SER A 852 15.84 37.62 4.90
N LEU A 853 14.66 37.42 4.31
CA LEU A 853 14.40 37.68 2.90
C LEU A 853 13.27 38.69 2.80
N ASP A 854 13.51 39.77 2.07
CA ASP A 854 12.45 40.68 1.66
C ASP A 854 11.76 40.07 0.42
N LEU A 855 10.58 39.47 0.63
CA LEU A 855 9.77 38.83 -0.41
C LEU A 855 8.51 39.66 -0.71
N THR A 856 8.61 40.99 -0.58
CA THR A 856 7.48 41.94 -0.73
C THR A 856 7.22 42.34 -2.19
N GLN A 857 8.18 42.13 -3.09
CA GLN A 857 8.01 42.43 -4.50
C GLN A 857 7.80 41.16 -5.29
N SER A 858 6.62 40.94 -5.86
CA SER A 858 6.56 40.00 -6.95
C SER A 858 5.49 40.32 -7.98
N LYS A 859 5.91 40.35 -9.25
CA LYS A 859 5.03 40.29 -10.44
C LYS A 859 4.47 38.88 -10.62
N LEU A 860 4.42 38.06 -9.56
CA LEU A 860 3.93 36.70 -9.63
C LEU A 860 2.40 36.74 -9.64
N PRO A 861 1.76 35.83 -10.39
CA PRO A 861 0.35 35.55 -10.23
C PRO A 861 0.01 35.21 -8.78
N GLU A 862 -1.19 35.60 -8.35
CA GLU A 862 -1.72 35.29 -7.02
C GLU A 862 -1.69 33.78 -6.73
N LYS A 863 -1.87 32.91 -7.73
CA LYS A 863 -1.99 31.47 -7.51
C LYS A 863 -0.72 30.69 -7.87
N ILE A 864 -0.23 29.89 -6.93
CA ILE A 864 0.90 28.96 -7.09
C ILE A 864 0.44 27.53 -6.79
N LEU A 865 0.60 26.65 -7.78
CA LEU A 865 0.35 25.21 -7.64
C LEU A 865 1.67 24.46 -7.54
N VAL A 866 1.83 23.64 -6.51
CA VAL A 866 3.10 22.97 -6.19
C VAL A 866 2.98 21.47 -6.44
N HIS A 867 3.87 20.92 -7.28
CA HIS A 867 4.07 19.48 -7.41
C HIS A 867 5.42 19.08 -6.80
N GLY A 868 5.35 18.39 -5.66
CA GLY A 868 6.53 17.80 -5.02
C GLY A 868 7.14 16.65 -5.79
N HIS A 869 8.47 16.60 -5.81
CA HIS A 869 9.23 15.50 -6.41
C HIS A 869 9.05 14.19 -5.62
N CYS A 870 9.06 13.03 -6.27
CA CYS A 870 8.81 11.75 -5.58
C CYS A 870 9.83 11.44 -4.47
N HIS A 871 11.11 11.74 -4.69
CA HIS A 871 12.16 11.58 -3.67
C HIS A 871 12.00 12.58 -2.52
N GLN A 872 11.59 13.83 -2.82
CA GLN A 872 11.31 14.86 -1.82
C GLN A 872 10.17 14.39 -0.90
N LYS A 873 9.02 14.02 -1.49
CA LYS A 873 7.86 13.48 -0.77
C LYS A 873 8.21 12.29 0.12
N ALA A 874 8.97 11.33 -0.43
CA ALA A 874 9.36 10.13 0.29
C ALA A 874 10.32 10.41 1.45
N LEU A 875 11.43 11.12 1.19
CA LEU A 875 12.55 11.19 2.14
C LEU A 875 12.46 12.36 3.13
N VAL A 876 11.93 13.52 2.72
CA VAL A 876 11.92 14.75 3.55
C VAL A 876 10.55 15.39 3.72
N GLY A 877 9.58 15.10 2.85
CA GLY A 877 8.24 15.69 2.86
C GLY A 877 8.15 17.04 2.14
N MET A 878 6.95 17.64 2.15
CA MET A 878 6.65 18.90 1.42
C MET A 878 6.60 20.14 2.30
N GLY A 879 6.63 19.98 3.63
CA GLY A 879 6.51 21.08 4.59
C GLY A 879 7.43 22.26 4.29
N PRO A 880 8.76 22.05 4.18
CA PRO A 880 9.70 23.13 3.91
C PRO A 880 9.40 23.91 2.62
N ALA A 881 9.08 23.23 1.51
CA ALA A 881 8.75 23.88 0.25
C ALA A 881 7.48 24.74 0.36
N LEU A 882 6.44 24.22 1.02
CA LEU A 882 5.17 24.93 1.19
C LEU A 882 5.31 26.12 2.15
N GLU A 883 6.04 25.98 3.25
CA GLU A 883 6.31 27.07 4.19
C GLU A 883 7.08 28.22 3.52
N VAL A 884 8.13 27.89 2.77
CA VAL A 884 8.96 28.88 2.07
C VAL A 884 8.21 29.57 0.93
N LEU A 885 7.33 28.88 0.20
CA LEU A 885 6.51 29.54 -0.83
C LEU A 885 5.41 30.42 -0.23
N ARG A 886 4.83 30.02 0.90
CA ARG A 886 3.77 30.77 1.59
C ARG A 886 4.27 32.03 2.29
N SER A 887 5.59 32.20 2.45
CA SER A 887 6.17 33.43 2.97
C SER A 887 6.26 34.55 1.92
N ILE A 888 5.98 34.27 0.65
CA ILE A 888 5.89 35.28 -0.41
C ILE A 888 4.58 36.06 -0.26
N GLU A 889 4.66 37.37 -0.12
CA GLU A 889 3.47 38.20 0.05
C GLU A 889 2.56 38.18 -1.19
N GLY A 890 1.25 38.07 -0.98
CA GLY A 890 0.24 38.13 -2.05
C GLY A 890 0.05 36.84 -2.87
N CYS A 891 0.64 35.71 -2.46
CA CYS A 891 0.50 34.43 -3.14
C CYS A 891 -0.34 33.42 -2.34
N ASP A 892 -1.35 32.81 -2.98
CA ASP A 892 -2.07 31.61 -2.56
C ASP A 892 -1.36 30.35 -3.08
N VAL A 893 -0.83 29.54 -2.15
CA VAL A 893 0.00 28.37 -2.44
C VAL A 893 -0.71 27.09 -2.04
N SER A 894 -0.96 26.23 -3.03
CA SER A 894 -1.60 24.93 -2.82
C SER A 894 -0.78 23.78 -3.43
N GLU A 895 -0.69 22.67 -2.70
CA GLU A 895 -0.07 21.44 -3.20
C GLU A 895 -1.05 20.69 -4.11
N ILE A 896 -0.56 20.22 -5.26
CA ILE A 896 -1.28 19.26 -6.10
C ILE A 896 -1.14 17.87 -5.44
N PRO A 897 -2.25 17.19 -5.06
CA PRO A 897 -2.25 15.90 -4.35
C PRO A 897 -1.89 14.71 -5.28
N SER A 898 -0.84 14.89 -6.06
CA SER A 898 -0.30 13.96 -7.04
C SER A 898 0.85 13.14 -6.44
N GLY A 899 1.02 11.91 -6.91
CA GLY A 899 2.17 11.07 -6.55
C GLY A 899 3.41 11.41 -7.38
N CYS A 900 3.83 10.45 -8.21
CA CYS A 900 4.91 10.62 -9.18
C CYS A 900 4.41 11.36 -10.44
N CYS A 901 5.27 12.16 -11.08
CA CYS A 901 4.98 12.77 -12.38
C CYS A 901 4.94 11.75 -13.54
N GLY A 902 5.58 10.59 -13.37
CA GLY A 902 5.70 9.54 -14.38
C GLY A 902 6.99 9.56 -15.21
N MET A 903 7.81 10.62 -15.15
CA MET A 903 9.03 10.72 -15.97
C MET A 903 10.21 9.93 -15.40
N ALA A 904 10.50 10.04 -14.10
CA ALA A 904 11.56 9.30 -13.41
C ALA A 904 12.91 9.24 -14.19
N GLY A 905 13.42 10.39 -14.63
CA GLY A 905 14.67 10.47 -15.37
C GLY A 905 14.57 9.81 -16.75
N ALA A 906 15.44 8.83 -17.01
CA ALA A 906 15.50 8.13 -18.29
C ALA A 906 14.24 7.28 -18.57
N PHE A 907 13.51 6.85 -17.53
CA PHE A 907 12.34 5.97 -17.67
C PHE A 907 11.33 6.53 -18.67
N GLY A 908 10.88 7.77 -18.51
CA GLY A 908 9.90 8.39 -19.39
C GLY A 908 10.42 8.69 -20.80
N TYR A 909 11.73 8.58 -21.05
CA TYR A 909 12.34 8.69 -22.37
C TYR A 909 12.45 7.36 -23.11
N GLU A 910 12.31 6.23 -22.42
CA GLU A 910 12.37 4.91 -23.04
C GLU A 910 11.09 4.64 -23.82
N THR A 911 11.26 4.09 -25.03
CA THR A 911 10.16 3.94 -26.01
C THR A 911 9.04 3.05 -25.47
N GLU A 912 9.43 1.96 -24.80
CA GLU A 912 8.53 1.01 -24.14
C GLU A 912 7.81 1.58 -22.92
N HIS A 913 8.30 2.69 -22.34
CA HIS A 913 7.79 3.27 -21.10
C HIS A 913 6.98 4.54 -21.30
N TYR A 914 7.02 5.15 -22.49
CA TYR A 914 6.38 6.45 -22.75
C TYR A 914 4.89 6.44 -22.39
N ASP A 915 4.11 5.46 -22.85
CA ASP A 915 2.65 5.50 -22.66
C ASP A 915 2.28 5.31 -21.18
N VAL A 916 3.00 4.45 -20.45
CA VAL A 916 2.84 4.30 -19.00
C VAL A 916 3.26 5.59 -18.26
N SER A 917 4.38 6.21 -18.68
CA SER A 917 4.85 7.49 -18.14
C SER A 917 3.79 8.59 -18.27
N MET A 918 3.15 8.71 -19.44
CA MET A 918 2.07 9.66 -19.66
C MET A 918 0.83 9.31 -18.84
N LYS A 919 0.45 8.02 -18.77
CA LYS A 919 -0.68 7.56 -17.98
C LYS A 919 -0.52 7.90 -16.48
N ILE A 920 0.69 7.76 -15.93
CA ILE A 920 0.97 8.17 -14.54
C ILE A 920 0.70 9.67 -14.33
N GLY A 921 1.10 10.52 -15.28
CA GLY A 921 0.81 11.96 -15.22
C GLY A 921 -0.68 12.28 -15.31
N GLU A 922 -1.43 11.49 -16.09
CA GLU A 922 -2.89 11.62 -16.27
C GLU A 922 -3.72 11.23 -15.04
N GLU A 923 -3.16 10.50 -14.07
CA GLU A 923 -3.91 10.08 -12.87
C GLU A 923 -4.39 11.28 -12.04
N THR A 924 -3.56 12.30 -11.87
CA THR A 924 -3.91 13.49 -11.05
C THR A 924 -3.17 14.76 -11.47
N LEU A 925 -1.88 14.65 -11.82
CA LEU A 925 -1.01 15.81 -12.05
C LEU A 925 -1.46 16.63 -13.27
N PHE A 926 -1.65 16.00 -14.43
CA PHE A 926 -2.03 16.74 -15.64
C PHE A 926 -3.45 17.32 -15.57
N PRO A 927 -4.48 16.58 -15.12
CA PRO A 927 -5.81 17.16 -14.90
C PRO A 927 -5.77 18.36 -13.94
N SER A 928 -5.07 18.25 -12.81
CA SER A 928 -4.99 19.35 -11.83
C SER A 928 -4.40 20.64 -12.37
N ILE A 929 -3.61 20.57 -13.45
CA ILE A 929 -3.03 21.74 -14.12
C ILE A 929 -3.92 22.23 -15.26
N ARG A 930 -4.46 21.32 -16.08
CA ARG A 930 -5.30 21.67 -17.24
C ARG A 930 -6.65 22.24 -16.84
N ASP A 931 -7.19 21.82 -15.70
CA ASP A 931 -8.51 22.25 -15.21
C ASP A 931 -8.48 23.62 -14.51
N GLN A 932 -7.31 24.26 -14.44
CA GLN A 932 -7.13 25.57 -13.81
C GLN A 932 -7.48 26.70 -14.77
N SER A 933 -8.20 27.69 -14.26
CA SER A 933 -8.52 28.93 -14.96
C SER A 933 -7.70 30.11 -14.41
N GLY A 934 -7.56 31.17 -15.21
CA GLY A 934 -6.83 32.38 -14.83
C GLY A 934 -5.31 32.29 -14.95
N GLU A 935 -4.61 33.31 -14.44
CA GLU A 935 -3.15 33.36 -14.37
C GLU A 935 -2.67 32.59 -13.14
N PHE A 936 -1.77 31.62 -13.33
CA PHE A 936 -1.17 30.85 -12.24
C PHE A 936 0.23 30.34 -12.61
N VAL A 937 1.05 30.08 -11.58
CA VAL A 937 2.36 29.46 -11.68
C VAL A 937 2.29 28.00 -11.24
N VAL A 938 2.98 27.12 -11.95
CA VAL A 938 3.22 25.75 -11.51
C VAL A 938 4.66 25.65 -11.03
N VAL A 939 4.86 25.19 -9.81
CA VAL A 939 6.17 24.94 -9.21
C VAL A 939 6.43 23.43 -9.15
N ALA A 940 7.60 23.00 -9.59
CA ALA A 940 8.08 21.63 -9.47
C ALA A 940 9.61 21.58 -9.34
N GLU A 941 10.11 20.87 -8.32
CA GLU A 941 11.54 20.88 -7.93
C GLU A 941 12.44 20.05 -8.86
N GLY A 942 11.97 18.91 -9.37
CA GLY A 942 12.79 18.04 -10.22
C GLY A 942 12.77 18.43 -11.69
N THR A 943 13.93 18.32 -12.35
CA THR A 943 14.09 18.55 -13.80
C THR A 943 13.16 17.66 -14.62
N SER A 944 13.07 16.39 -14.24
CA SER A 944 12.18 15.42 -14.90
C SER A 944 10.70 15.77 -14.69
N CYS A 945 10.33 16.26 -13.51
CA CYS A 945 8.95 16.68 -13.25
C CYS A 945 8.55 17.90 -14.08
N ARG A 946 9.42 18.91 -14.16
CA ARG A 946 9.17 20.10 -14.99
C ARG A 946 8.99 19.75 -16.46
N GLN A 947 9.88 18.91 -17.00
CA GLN A 947 9.77 18.40 -18.38
C GLN A 947 8.48 17.61 -18.60
N GLN A 948 8.09 16.75 -17.65
CA GLN A 948 6.88 15.95 -17.78
C GLN A 948 5.62 16.80 -17.80
N ILE A 949 5.54 17.81 -16.93
CA ILE A 949 4.44 18.77 -16.91
C ILE A 949 4.38 19.51 -18.25
N GLU A 950 5.51 20.00 -18.75
CA GLU A 950 5.57 20.69 -20.04
C GLU A 950 5.14 19.75 -21.19
N HIS A 951 5.64 18.52 -21.23
CA HIS A 951 5.30 17.56 -22.27
C HIS A 951 3.83 17.11 -22.24
N GLY A 952 3.21 17.01 -21.05
CA GLY A 952 1.83 16.51 -20.90
C GLY A 952 0.75 17.58 -20.87
N THR A 953 1.10 18.83 -20.54
CA THR A 953 0.13 19.93 -20.38
C THR A 953 0.44 21.15 -21.25
N GLY A 954 1.65 21.26 -21.81
CA GLY A 954 2.13 22.46 -22.49
C GLY A 954 2.46 23.63 -21.55
N LYS A 955 2.20 23.52 -20.24
CA LYS A 955 2.54 24.54 -19.25
C LYS A 955 3.98 24.36 -18.79
N ARG A 956 4.78 25.43 -18.85
CA ARG A 956 6.12 25.45 -18.26
C ARG A 956 6.03 25.56 -16.75
N ALA A 957 6.52 24.54 -16.04
CA ALA A 957 6.71 24.60 -14.60
C ALA A 957 8.06 25.26 -14.25
N ARG A 958 8.10 25.97 -13.12
CA ARG A 958 9.28 26.66 -12.57
C ARG A 958 9.82 25.88 -11.37
N HIS A 959 11.10 26.05 -11.05
CA HIS A 959 11.61 25.61 -9.75
C HIS A 959 11.26 26.65 -8.68
N LEU A 960 11.04 26.21 -7.44
CA LEU A 960 10.81 27.11 -6.30
C LEU A 960 11.89 28.19 -6.18
N VAL A 961 13.17 27.85 -6.39
CA VAL A 961 14.27 28.81 -6.25
C VAL A 961 14.22 29.95 -7.27
N GLU A 962 13.67 29.71 -8.46
CA GLU A 962 13.45 30.78 -9.44
C GLU A 962 12.33 31.72 -8.97
N VAL A 963 11.29 31.16 -8.35
CA VAL A 963 10.16 31.93 -7.81
C VAL A 963 10.64 32.82 -6.67
N LEU A 964 11.46 32.28 -5.75
CA LEU A 964 12.09 33.06 -4.69
C LEU A 964 13.02 34.14 -5.26
N ALA A 965 13.87 33.79 -6.22
CA ALA A 965 14.80 34.75 -6.81
C ALA A 965 14.10 35.90 -7.55
N ASP A 966 12.89 35.69 -8.09
CA ASP A 966 12.07 36.75 -8.68
C ASP A 966 11.32 37.58 -7.63
N ALA A 967 11.11 37.03 -6.43
CA ALA A 967 10.45 37.71 -5.31
C ALA A 967 11.42 38.59 -4.48
N LEU A 968 12.73 38.39 -4.65
CA LEU A 968 13.83 39.22 -4.13
C LEU A 968 14.16 40.41 -5.05
#